data_AF-A0A7Y6YJA0-F1
#
_entry.id   AF-A0A7Y6YJA0-F1
#
_cell.length_a   1.000
_cell.length_b   1.000
_cell.length_c   1.000
_cell.angle_alpha   90.00
_cell.angle_beta   90.00
_cell.angle_gamma   90.00
#
_symmetry.space_group_name_H-M   'P 1'
#
loop_
_entity.id
_entity.type
_entity.pdbx_description
1 polymer ?
#
loop_
_entity_poly.entity_id
_entity_poly.type
_entity_poly.pdbx_seq_one_letter_code
_entity_poly.pdbx_strand_id
1 'polypeptide(L)'
;MSSKKDLLAKRGFRPFSSIGAKITLILMAMGGTAAAGGILVTLVFAQTGRQMEVLTGEKVPQLELSSHMVDAASQTKNAMIGVLQAGSVEELSTAEEAAAAAVAMLEGSVSELPSAERAQFAPEAAEASDRLNNLIASRQAAFRNQAWIDTQTADLQTLSQAVQERLVQVAAEARDSLMDGGEETIIQVDEVLNNLVDQQFGSLQTLLEARADISILSGAALALGHVRDVPTKRALKKMATDALKRLEPVLGRLEELGLDAFRAKKVSEGVELFRYTLTASRKELKESRKQVLSARNASVRPLTQAMERMVFTLSVAATQASADNRTAIQSLLDNQVDVLLRLLEINGWTSAFQVAALDMAAAQSIEAANAAAAPLQEAAVALQGYTGFGDGVFAQSLEGMIALADPAQGLQAFKVASLEAASEAAQASEATVEAVLQFARRATALGNGSQLEIASIANGLAADVKGAQRQLQILAAVSAGVFVAALILTRLLILRPLADISGTTERLAAGNLRPVKGYERSSDEIRRIATALAVFRDGLVEKAEVEAAANEERNARLAEQTAAVTAIGDGLERLSQGDLTFRIREEMGEGYAKLRDDFNAALEKLEISVRGLSANGQSIAGVSTEISAASRDLSERSERTAQTLAGTAAAVNQLSVSITGTAQASGEASASVEAARRNATDSIDVVKRTYGAMEAIKESSEKISRIIGMIEAIAQQTNLLALNAGVEAARAGTVGKGFAVVASEVRTLAHRSKEAATEIAALVDEAGQNVELGADLVEQTRAAIGEISESVASAADLMKTISQASSEQSGSLQEINSAMANLDDATTRNAGLFEEVTSSSHGLSKEAQAMAGALGAFRTNAGAPEQAWDDAERPEEDDWRLQA
;
A
#
# COMPACT_ATOMS: atom_id res chain seq x y z
N MET A 1 -26.91 76.87 -122.66
CA MET A 1 -27.38 78.24 -122.30
C MET A 1 -27.51 78.32 -120.79
N SER A 2 -26.84 79.32 -120.18
CA SER A 2 -26.99 79.97 -118.86
C SER A 2 -27.84 79.28 -117.75
N SER A 3 -27.46 79.22 -116.46
CA SER A 3 -26.36 79.81 -115.70
C SER A 3 -26.28 79.14 -114.31
N LYS A 4 -25.06 78.77 -113.92
CA LYS A 4 -24.43 78.61 -112.60
C LYS A 4 -25.06 77.77 -111.45
N LYS A 5 -24.29 76.73 -111.10
CA LYS A 5 -24.21 75.91 -109.88
C LYS A 5 -24.02 76.76 -108.59
N ASP A 6 -24.53 76.28 -107.45
CA ASP A 6 -23.66 75.87 -106.33
C ASP A 6 -24.36 75.09 -105.18
N LEU A 7 -23.76 73.93 -104.92
CA LEU A 7 -23.53 73.06 -103.75
C LEU A 7 -24.37 73.12 -102.44
N LEU A 8 -24.56 71.89 -101.94
CA LEU A 8 -25.28 71.38 -100.75
C LEU A 8 -24.62 71.69 -99.39
N ALA A 9 -25.43 71.81 -98.33
CA ALA A 9 -25.03 71.44 -96.96
C ALA A 9 -26.25 71.02 -96.09
N LYS A 10 -26.19 69.80 -95.55
CA LYS A 10 -27.14 69.20 -94.58
C LYS A 10 -27.11 69.92 -93.23
N ARG A 11 -28.29 70.19 -92.64
CA ARG A 11 -28.46 70.67 -91.26
C ARG A 11 -28.70 69.48 -90.31
N GLY A 12 -27.77 69.23 -89.40
CA GLY A 12 -27.90 68.27 -88.30
C GLY A 12 -28.74 68.83 -87.14
N PHE A 13 -29.60 67.98 -86.58
CA PHE A 13 -30.43 68.21 -85.41
C PHE A 13 -29.56 68.41 -84.15
N ARG A 14 -29.72 69.53 -83.43
CA ARG A 14 -28.98 69.84 -82.19
C ARG A 14 -29.90 69.66 -80.98
N PRO A 15 -29.75 68.62 -80.14
CA PRO A 15 -30.70 68.33 -79.08
C PRO A 15 -30.41 69.08 -77.77
N PHE A 16 -30.10 70.40 -77.78
CA PHE A 16 -29.86 71.16 -76.54
C PHE A 16 -30.10 72.69 -76.67
N SER A 17 -31.22 73.11 -77.27
CA SER A 17 -31.50 74.55 -77.47
C SER A 17 -32.30 75.22 -76.35
N SER A 18 -32.90 74.48 -75.40
CA SER A 18 -33.68 75.06 -74.30
C SER A 18 -32.95 74.97 -72.96
N ILE A 19 -33.08 76.01 -72.14
CA ILE A 19 -32.55 76.07 -70.77
C ILE A 19 -33.18 74.97 -69.90
N GLY A 20 -34.45 74.63 -70.15
CA GLY A 20 -35.14 73.53 -69.46
C GLY A 20 -34.47 72.17 -69.68
N ALA A 21 -34.13 71.82 -70.93
CA ALA A 21 -33.51 70.53 -71.25
C ALA A 21 -32.12 70.34 -70.58
N LYS A 22 -31.39 71.45 -70.36
CA LYS A 22 -30.08 71.43 -69.70
C LYS A 22 -30.20 71.23 -68.18
N ILE A 23 -31.22 71.80 -67.55
CA ILE A 23 -31.51 71.60 -66.12
C ILE A 23 -32.00 70.16 -65.86
N THR A 24 -32.85 69.62 -66.73
CA THR A 24 -33.36 68.24 -66.60
C THR A 24 -32.24 67.19 -66.67
N LEU A 25 -31.24 67.39 -67.54
CA LEU A 25 -30.09 66.48 -67.65
C LEU A 25 -29.25 66.45 -66.36
N ILE A 26 -29.01 67.62 -65.74
CA ILE A 26 -28.26 67.73 -64.49
C ILE A 26 -29.02 67.02 -63.35
N LEU A 27 -30.34 67.22 -63.26
CA LEU A 27 -31.18 66.56 -62.27
C LEU A 27 -31.25 65.03 -62.48
N MET A 28 -31.30 64.55 -63.72
CA MET A 28 -31.23 63.11 -64.03
C MET A 28 -29.89 62.49 -63.63
N ALA A 29 -28.77 63.19 -63.88
CA ALA A 29 -27.44 62.72 -63.50
C ALA A 29 -27.29 62.64 -61.96
N MET A 30 -27.79 63.64 -61.22
CA MET A 30 -27.81 63.62 -59.75
C MET A 30 -28.79 62.58 -59.18
N GLY A 31 -29.94 62.37 -59.81
CA GLY A 31 -30.87 61.31 -59.43
C GLY A 31 -30.30 59.90 -59.65
N GLY A 32 -29.53 59.71 -60.73
CA GLY A 32 -28.88 58.44 -61.04
C GLY A 32 -27.82 58.02 -60.02
N THR A 33 -27.01 58.96 -59.52
CA THR A 33 -26.01 58.65 -58.47
C THR A 33 -26.66 58.33 -57.13
N ALA A 34 -27.74 59.02 -56.76
CA ALA A 34 -28.50 58.72 -55.55
C ALA A 34 -29.16 57.33 -55.59
N ALA A 35 -29.75 56.95 -56.73
CA ALA A 35 -30.35 55.62 -56.92
C ALA A 35 -29.30 54.50 -56.86
N ALA A 36 -28.13 54.69 -57.46
CA ALA A 36 -27.03 53.73 -57.39
C ALA A 36 -26.51 53.53 -55.96
N GLY A 37 -26.43 54.62 -55.17
CA GLY A 37 -26.09 54.55 -53.75
C GLY A 37 -27.11 53.75 -52.94
N GLY A 38 -28.41 53.96 -53.19
CA GLY A 38 -29.49 53.21 -52.54
C GLY A 38 -29.41 51.70 -52.80
N ILE A 39 -29.24 51.28 -54.06
CA ILE A 39 -29.13 49.85 -54.43
C ILE A 39 -27.93 49.18 -53.77
N LEU A 40 -26.78 49.87 -53.74
CA LEU A 40 -25.54 49.35 -53.17
C LEU A 40 -25.67 49.14 -51.66
N VAL A 41 -26.29 50.09 -50.95
CA VAL A 41 -26.62 49.96 -49.53
C VAL A 41 -27.52 48.75 -49.31
N THR A 42 -28.61 48.59 -50.07
CA THR A 42 -29.53 47.46 -49.90
C THR A 42 -28.86 46.10 -50.12
N LEU A 43 -27.99 45.97 -51.12
CA LEU A 43 -27.27 44.72 -51.39
C LEU A 43 -26.30 44.34 -50.27
N VAL A 44 -25.55 45.32 -49.75
CA VAL A 44 -24.61 45.12 -48.63
C VAL A 44 -25.38 44.71 -47.37
N PHE A 45 -26.46 45.42 -47.02
CA PHE A 45 -27.29 45.05 -45.87
C PHE A 45 -27.92 43.66 -46.01
N ALA A 46 -28.36 43.26 -47.21
CA ALA A 46 -28.90 41.92 -47.45
C ALA A 46 -27.83 40.82 -47.33
N GLN A 47 -26.59 41.09 -47.74
CA GLN A 47 -25.48 40.14 -47.63
C GLN A 47 -25.00 40.00 -46.18
N THR A 48 -24.80 41.12 -45.48
CA THR A 48 -24.51 41.15 -44.04
C THR A 48 -25.61 40.47 -43.22
N GLY A 49 -26.88 40.69 -43.56
CA GLY A 49 -28.01 40.06 -42.88
C GLY A 49 -27.96 38.53 -42.92
N ARG A 50 -27.70 37.93 -44.10
CA ARG A 50 -27.58 36.46 -44.24
C ARG A 50 -26.39 35.88 -43.47
N GLN A 51 -25.25 36.55 -43.51
CA GLN A 51 -24.06 36.12 -42.75
C GLN A 51 -24.29 36.21 -41.25
N MET A 52 -24.96 37.28 -40.79
CA MET A 52 -25.31 37.43 -39.38
C MET A 52 -26.32 36.37 -38.94
N GLU A 53 -27.29 36.01 -39.79
CA GLU A 53 -28.28 34.96 -39.52
C GLU A 53 -27.62 33.59 -39.30
N VAL A 54 -26.63 33.20 -40.12
CA VAL A 54 -25.85 31.97 -39.91
C VAL A 54 -25.01 32.05 -38.62
N LEU A 55 -24.39 33.19 -38.35
CA LEU A 55 -23.57 33.40 -37.16
C LEU A 55 -24.40 33.28 -35.88
N THR A 56 -25.55 33.97 -35.80
CA THR A 56 -26.40 33.97 -34.61
C THR A 56 -27.32 32.76 -34.51
N GLY A 57 -27.73 32.18 -35.64
CA GLY A 57 -28.70 31.09 -35.70
C GLY A 57 -28.09 29.69 -35.65
N GLU A 58 -26.86 29.52 -36.14
CA GLU A 58 -26.20 28.22 -36.19
C GLU A 58 -24.90 28.19 -35.39
N LYS A 59 -23.96 29.11 -35.65
CA LYS A 59 -22.57 28.96 -35.19
C LYS A 59 -22.34 29.33 -33.73
N VAL A 60 -22.96 30.40 -33.24
CA VAL A 60 -22.88 30.77 -31.81
C VAL A 60 -23.56 29.71 -30.92
N PRO A 61 -24.78 29.22 -31.23
CA PRO A 61 -25.38 28.10 -30.50
C PRO A 61 -24.55 26.81 -30.54
N GLN A 62 -23.93 26.47 -31.68
CA GLN A 62 -23.01 25.32 -31.78
C GLN A 62 -21.81 25.45 -30.84
N LEU A 63 -21.26 26.66 -30.68
CA LEU A 63 -20.16 26.91 -29.75
C LEU A 63 -20.59 26.74 -28.29
N GLU A 64 -21.77 27.25 -27.91
CA GLU A 64 -22.35 27.08 -26.58
C GLU A 64 -22.61 25.60 -26.25
N LEU A 65 -23.25 24.86 -27.17
CA LEU A 65 -23.45 23.41 -27.05
C LEU A 65 -22.13 22.64 -26.89
N SER A 66 -21.10 23.01 -27.65
CA SER A 66 -19.77 22.38 -27.51
C SER A 66 -19.16 22.61 -26.12
N SER A 67 -19.37 23.78 -25.52
CA SER A 67 -18.93 24.06 -24.15
C SER A 67 -19.68 23.20 -23.14
N HIS A 68 -21.01 23.11 -23.24
CA HIS A 68 -21.83 22.26 -22.36
C HIS A 68 -21.42 20.78 -22.43
N MET A 69 -21.08 20.29 -23.62
CA MET A 69 -20.60 18.92 -23.80
C MET A 69 -19.23 18.69 -23.15
N VAL A 70 -18.29 19.65 -23.28
CA VAL A 70 -16.99 19.57 -22.61
C VAL A 70 -17.16 19.60 -21.09
N ASP A 71 -18.06 20.43 -20.57
CA ASP A 71 -18.40 20.49 -19.14
C ASP A 71 -19.01 19.17 -18.66
N ALA A 72 -19.96 18.59 -19.41
CA ALA A 72 -20.55 17.30 -19.07
C ALA A 72 -19.51 16.16 -19.07
N ALA A 73 -18.57 16.16 -20.01
CA ALA A 73 -17.44 15.23 -20.01
C ALA A 73 -16.53 15.41 -18.79
N SER A 74 -16.26 16.67 -18.40
CA SER A 74 -15.49 17.01 -17.20
C SER A 74 -16.18 16.51 -15.93
N GLN A 75 -17.50 16.72 -15.80
CA GLN A 75 -18.27 16.20 -14.67
C GLN A 75 -18.31 14.67 -14.63
N THR A 76 -18.40 14.01 -15.79
CA THR A 76 -18.33 12.55 -15.89
C THR A 76 -16.99 12.02 -15.40
N LYS A 77 -15.89 12.69 -15.79
CA LYS A 77 -14.54 12.39 -15.27
C LYS A 77 -14.45 12.60 -13.76
N ASN A 78 -15.00 13.70 -13.23
CA ASN A 78 -14.95 13.98 -11.79
C ASN A 78 -15.76 12.96 -10.98
N ALA A 79 -16.93 12.55 -11.48
CA ALA A 79 -17.74 11.51 -10.85
C ALA A 79 -17.02 10.16 -10.85
N MET A 80 -16.37 9.78 -11.96
CA MET A 80 -15.50 8.61 -12.03
C MET A 80 -14.38 8.66 -10.97
N ILE A 81 -13.72 9.81 -10.79
CA ILE A 81 -12.71 10.00 -9.74
C ILE A 81 -13.35 9.80 -8.35
N GLY A 82 -14.54 10.34 -8.11
CA GLY A 82 -15.28 10.13 -6.86
C GLY A 82 -15.54 8.65 -6.57
N VAL A 83 -15.96 7.88 -7.58
CA VAL A 83 -16.16 6.42 -7.46
C VAL A 83 -14.85 5.69 -7.14
N LEU A 84 -13.72 6.14 -7.66
CA LEU A 84 -12.39 5.58 -7.37
C LEU A 84 -11.83 5.99 -6.00
N GLN A 85 -12.23 7.16 -5.50
CA GLN A 85 -11.77 7.67 -4.21
C GLN A 85 -12.61 7.17 -3.03
N ALA A 86 -13.83 6.69 -3.26
CA ALA A 86 -14.66 6.11 -2.22
C ALA A 86 -13.90 5.03 -1.44
N GLY A 87 -13.81 5.20 -0.13
CA GLY A 87 -13.21 4.28 0.84
C GLY A 87 -14.23 3.48 1.64
N SER A 88 -15.52 3.86 1.59
CA SER A 88 -16.62 3.15 2.25
C SER A 88 -17.82 2.93 1.33
N VAL A 89 -18.74 2.07 1.78
CA VAL A 89 -20.02 1.82 1.08
C VAL A 89 -20.88 3.09 1.04
N GLU A 90 -20.88 3.92 2.09
CA GLU A 90 -21.64 5.19 2.09
C GLU A 90 -21.05 6.22 1.14
N GLU A 91 -19.72 6.32 1.08
CA GLU A 91 -19.02 7.21 0.15
C GLU A 91 -19.26 6.77 -1.29
N LEU A 92 -19.24 5.45 -1.56
CA LEU A 92 -19.54 4.93 -2.89
C LEU A 92 -20.97 5.25 -3.30
N SER A 93 -21.96 5.08 -2.42
CA SER A 93 -23.36 5.45 -2.69
C SER A 93 -23.50 6.93 -3.06
N THR A 94 -22.74 7.81 -2.41
CA THR A 94 -22.74 9.25 -2.74
C THR A 94 -22.11 9.52 -4.10
N ALA A 95 -21.00 8.83 -4.41
CA ALA A 95 -20.34 8.92 -5.70
C ALA A 95 -21.22 8.38 -6.85
N GLU A 96 -22.05 7.37 -6.59
CA GLU A 96 -23.02 6.83 -7.54
C GLU A 96 -24.10 7.85 -7.91
N GLU A 97 -24.63 8.59 -6.92
CA GLU A 97 -25.59 9.67 -7.19
C GLU A 97 -24.97 10.77 -8.07
N ALA A 98 -23.71 11.15 -7.78
CA ALA A 98 -22.96 12.11 -8.59
C ALA A 98 -22.69 11.59 -10.01
N ALA A 99 -22.37 10.31 -10.15
CA ALA A 99 -22.17 9.66 -11.44
C ALA A 99 -23.46 9.59 -12.26
N ALA A 100 -24.59 9.26 -11.64
CA ALA A 100 -25.90 9.27 -12.30
C ALA A 100 -26.26 10.68 -12.79
N ALA A 101 -25.99 11.72 -11.99
CA ALA A 101 -26.17 13.10 -12.40
C ALA A 101 -25.26 13.49 -13.58
N ALA A 102 -23.99 13.08 -13.55
CA ALA A 102 -23.04 13.36 -14.63
C ALA A 102 -23.42 12.65 -15.94
N VAL A 103 -23.87 11.39 -15.88
CA VAL A 103 -24.41 10.64 -17.02
C VAL A 103 -25.63 11.35 -17.61
N ALA A 104 -26.57 11.79 -16.77
CA ALA A 104 -27.75 12.53 -17.23
C ALA A 104 -27.37 13.86 -17.93
N MET A 105 -26.35 14.57 -17.43
CA MET A 105 -25.82 15.77 -18.08
C MET A 105 -25.16 15.46 -19.42
N LEU A 106 -24.39 14.36 -19.50
CA LEU A 106 -23.73 13.92 -20.73
C LEU A 106 -24.74 13.59 -21.82
N GLU A 107 -25.72 12.75 -21.51
CA GLU A 107 -26.79 12.37 -22.45
C GLU A 107 -27.68 13.57 -22.80
N GLY A 108 -27.97 14.43 -21.83
CA GLY A 108 -28.71 15.68 -22.01
C GLY A 108 -28.03 16.59 -23.03
N SER A 109 -26.72 16.81 -22.90
CA SER A 109 -25.94 17.65 -23.81
C SER A 109 -25.96 17.16 -25.26
N VAL A 110 -26.03 15.84 -25.47
CA VAL A 110 -26.15 15.24 -26.80
C VAL A 110 -27.58 15.35 -27.33
N SER A 111 -28.59 15.28 -26.45
CA SER A 111 -30.00 15.39 -26.86
C SER A 111 -30.33 16.76 -27.45
N GLU A 112 -29.66 17.82 -27.03
CA GLU A 112 -29.84 19.19 -27.51
C GLU A 112 -29.20 19.44 -28.89
N LEU A 113 -28.33 18.55 -29.37
CA LEU A 113 -27.70 18.67 -30.69
C LEU A 113 -28.69 18.49 -31.86
N PRO A 114 -28.46 19.15 -33.01
CA PRO A 114 -29.22 18.85 -34.22
C PRO A 114 -29.02 17.40 -34.68
N SER A 115 -29.95 16.89 -35.50
CA SER A 115 -30.03 15.46 -35.83
C SER A 115 -28.77 14.86 -36.48
N ALA A 116 -27.98 15.67 -37.21
CA ALA A 116 -26.79 15.20 -37.91
C ALA A 116 -25.61 15.00 -36.95
N GLU A 117 -25.41 15.96 -36.04
CA GLU A 117 -24.39 15.94 -35.00
C GLU A 117 -24.74 14.91 -33.92
N ARG A 118 -26.02 14.83 -33.52
CA ARG A 118 -26.49 13.85 -32.53
C ARG A 118 -26.16 12.41 -32.92
N ALA A 119 -26.27 12.06 -34.20
CA ALA A 119 -25.93 10.73 -34.71
C ALA A 119 -24.44 10.38 -34.53
N GLN A 120 -23.57 11.38 -34.43
CA GLN A 120 -22.12 11.20 -34.28
C GLN A 120 -21.68 11.16 -32.81
N PHE A 121 -22.41 11.80 -31.90
CA PHE A 121 -22.07 11.90 -30.48
C PHE A 121 -22.83 10.92 -29.59
N ALA A 122 -24.03 10.50 -29.97
CA ALA A 122 -24.83 9.57 -29.17
C ALA A 122 -24.13 8.24 -28.86
N PRO A 123 -23.41 7.59 -29.80
CA PRO A 123 -22.67 6.36 -29.50
C PRO A 123 -21.53 6.59 -28.49
N GLU A 124 -20.81 7.70 -28.58
CA GLU A 124 -19.68 8.01 -27.69
C GLU A 124 -20.15 8.35 -26.27
N ALA A 125 -21.25 9.10 -26.15
CA ALA A 125 -21.86 9.37 -24.84
C ALA A 125 -22.41 8.10 -24.19
N ALA A 126 -23.11 7.25 -24.96
CA ALA A 126 -23.61 5.97 -24.46
C ALA A 126 -22.47 5.04 -24.02
N GLU A 127 -21.38 4.97 -24.79
CA GLU A 127 -20.20 4.21 -24.40
C GLU A 127 -19.60 4.74 -23.09
N ALA A 128 -19.39 6.05 -22.95
CA ALA A 128 -18.88 6.64 -21.71
C ALA A 128 -19.79 6.34 -20.50
N SER A 129 -21.11 6.45 -20.66
CA SER A 129 -22.10 6.07 -19.64
C SER A 129 -21.98 4.60 -19.25
N ASP A 130 -21.92 3.70 -20.24
CA ASP A 130 -21.82 2.25 -19.99
C ASP A 130 -20.51 1.87 -19.28
N ARG A 131 -19.38 2.49 -19.67
CA ARG A 131 -18.09 2.26 -19.00
C ARG A 131 -18.11 2.72 -17.54
N LEU A 132 -18.68 3.90 -17.26
CA LEU A 132 -18.82 4.43 -15.90
C LEU A 132 -19.75 3.54 -15.04
N ASN A 133 -20.86 3.08 -15.60
CA ASN A 133 -21.77 2.16 -14.92
C ASN A 133 -21.10 0.81 -14.61
N ASN A 134 -20.30 0.28 -15.53
CA ASN A 134 -19.52 -0.94 -15.30
C ASN A 134 -18.48 -0.73 -14.18
N LEU A 135 -17.77 0.40 -14.18
CA LEU A 135 -16.84 0.76 -13.09
C LEU A 135 -17.55 0.75 -11.73
N ILE A 136 -18.73 1.38 -11.64
CA ILE A 136 -19.54 1.41 -10.42
C ILE A 136 -19.92 -0.01 -10.00
N ALA A 137 -20.43 -0.83 -10.91
CA ALA A 137 -20.83 -2.20 -10.62
C ALA A 137 -19.67 -3.06 -10.09
N SER A 138 -18.48 -2.94 -10.69
CA SER A 138 -17.27 -3.63 -10.22
C SER A 138 -16.82 -3.13 -8.85
N ARG A 139 -16.88 -1.80 -8.58
CA ARG A 139 -16.60 -1.25 -7.25
C ARG A 139 -17.59 -1.74 -6.20
N GLN A 140 -18.88 -1.74 -6.50
CA GLN A 140 -19.92 -2.30 -5.62
C GLN A 140 -19.67 -3.78 -5.30
N ALA A 141 -19.27 -4.58 -6.29
CA ALA A 141 -18.93 -5.99 -6.06
C ALA A 141 -17.73 -6.14 -5.11
N ALA A 142 -16.66 -5.37 -5.33
CA ALA A 142 -15.49 -5.38 -4.45
C ALA A 142 -15.84 -5.00 -3.00
N PHE A 143 -16.61 -3.92 -2.80
CA PHE A 143 -17.04 -3.50 -1.46
C PHE A 143 -17.96 -4.53 -0.78
N ARG A 144 -18.92 -5.12 -1.51
CA ARG A 144 -19.79 -6.16 -0.95
C ARG A 144 -18.99 -7.39 -0.51
N ASN A 145 -18.04 -7.83 -1.33
CA ASN A 145 -17.18 -8.96 -0.99
C ASN A 145 -16.29 -8.64 0.21
N GLN A 146 -15.70 -7.43 0.28
CA GLN A 146 -14.90 -7.01 1.42
C GLN A 146 -15.71 -6.92 2.71
N ALA A 147 -16.91 -6.33 2.67
CA ALA A 147 -17.78 -6.25 3.84
C ALA A 147 -18.19 -7.63 4.38
N TRP A 148 -18.41 -8.60 3.48
CA TRP A 148 -18.65 -9.99 3.88
C TRP A 148 -17.41 -10.59 4.57
N ILE A 149 -16.22 -10.41 4.00
CA ILE A 149 -14.95 -10.88 4.59
C ILE A 149 -14.73 -10.28 5.97
N ASP A 150 -14.95 -8.98 6.14
CA ASP A 150 -14.80 -8.28 7.42
C ASP A 150 -15.76 -8.86 8.47
N THR A 151 -17.01 -9.11 8.08
CA THR A 151 -18.03 -9.74 8.94
C THR A 151 -17.60 -11.15 9.35
N GLN A 152 -17.17 -11.98 8.39
CA GLN A 152 -16.74 -13.36 8.67
C GLN A 152 -15.45 -13.41 9.50
N THR A 153 -14.56 -12.43 9.36
CA THR A 153 -13.34 -12.33 10.18
C THR A 153 -13.69 -11.96 11.62
N ALA A 154 -14.69 -11.11 11.84
CA ALA A 154 -15.22 -10.83 13.18
C ALA A 154 -15.94 -12.04 13.79
N ASP A 155 -16.74 -12.75 12.99
CA ASP A 155 -17.41 -13.99 13.42
C ASP A 155 -16.38 -15.07 13.78
N LEU A 156 -15.31 -15.21 13.00
CA LEU A 156 -14.19 -16.09 13.30
C LEU A 156 -13.55 -15.80 14.66
N GLN A 157 -13.34 -14.53 14.99
CA GLN A 157 -12.78 -14.15 16.29
C GLN A 157 -13.71 -14.58 17.44
N THR A 158 -15.04 -14.46 17.24
CA THR A 158 -16.04 -14.92 18.20
C THR A 158 -16.04 -16.44 18.34
N LEU A 159 -15.96 -17.18 17.22
CA LEU A 159 -15.88 -18.64 17.22
C LEU A 159 -14.60 -19.15 17.89
N SER A 160 -13.45 -18.56 17.57
CA SER A 160 -12.15 -18.88 18.18
C SER A 160 -12.17 -18.64 19.70
N GLN A 161 -12.74 -17.52 20.14
CA GLN A 161 -12.92 -17.26 21.58
C GLN A 161 -13.81 -18.32 22.24
N ALA A 162 -14.92 -18.71 21.60
CA ALA A 162 -15.80 -19.76 22.12
C ALA A 162 -15.08 -21.12 22.23
N VAL A 163 -14.26 -21.48 21.24
CA VAL A 163 -13.41 -22.69 21.32
C VAL A 163 -12.44 -22.58 22.49
N GLN A 164 -11.75 -21.44 22.65
CA GLN A 164 -10.76 -21.23 23.71
C GLN A 164 -11.37 -21.30 25.12
N GLU A 165 -12.52 -20.65 25.33
CA GLU A 165 -13.25 -20.71 26.60
C GLU A 165 -13.67 -22.16 26.93
N ARG A 166 -14.16 -22.89 25.93
CA ARG A 166 -14.56 -24.29 26.09
C ARG A 166 -13.36 -25.21 26.31
N LEU A 167 -12.22 -24.95 25.65
CA LEU A 167 -10.96 -25.68 25.85
C LEU A 167 -10.49 -25.58 27.29
N VAL A 168 -10.53 -24.38 27.89
CA VAL A 168 -10.16 -24.17 29.29
C VAL A 168 -11.07 -24.97 30.24
N GLN A 169 -12.38 -24.98 29.98
CA GLN A 169 -13.32 -25.75 30.79
C GLN A 169 -13.05 -27.26 30.69
N VAL A 170 -12.97 -27.80 29.47
CA VAL A 170 -12.76 -29.24 29.26
C VAL A 170 -11.37 -29.68 29.74
N ALA A 171 -10.35 -28.82 29.62
CA ALA A 171 -9.02 -29.08 30.16
C ALA A 171 -9.01 -29.15 31.70
N ALA A 172 -9.81 -28.32 32.37
CA ALA A 172 -9.97 -28.40 33.82
C ALA A 172 -10.64 -29.71 34.24
N GLU A 173 -11.71 -30.11 33.56
CA GLU A 173 -12.40 -31.40 33.78
C GLU A 173 -11.48 -32.61 33.51
N ALA A 174 -10.68 -32.54 32.44
CA ALA A 174 -9.70 -33.57 32.10
C ALA A 174 -8.56 -33.65 33.12
N ARG A 175 -8.08 -32.51 33.64
CA ARG A 175 -7.08 -32.47 34.72
C ARG A 175 -7.61 -33.11 36.00
N ASP A 176 -8.84 -32.80 36.37
CA ASP A 176 -9.46 -33.37 37.57
C ASP A 176 -9.65 -34.89 37.39
N SER A 177 -10.09 -35.33 36.20
CA SER A 177 -10.20 -36.76 35.85
C SER A 177 -8.84 -37.48 35.82
N LEU A 178 -7.76 -36.81 35.40
CA LEU A 178 -6.40 -37.33 35.46
C LEU A 178 -5.93 -37.50 36.91
N MET A 179 -6.26 -36.55 37.79
CA MET A 179 -5.92 -36.64 39.21
C MET A 179 -6.67 -37.79 39.88
N ASP A 180 -7.96 -37.92 39.62
CA ASP A 180 -8.81 -39.01 40.13
C ASP A 180 -8.35 -40.37 39.59
N GLY A 181 -8.10 -40.48 38.28
CA GLY A 181 -7.59 -41.71 37.66
C GLY A 181 -6.17 -42.06 38.13
N GLY A 182 -5.35 -41.05 38.43
CA GLY A 182 -4.04 -41.22 39.03
C GLY A 182 -4.12 -41.80 40.44
N GLU A 183 -5.02 -41.27 41.27
CA GLU A 183 -5.28 -41.80 42.62
C GLU A 183 -5.82 -43.23 42.57
N GLU A 184 -6.76 -43.53 41.67
CA GLU A 184 -7.27 -44.90 41.48
C GLU A 184 -6.15 -45.86 41.05
N THR A 185 -5.27 -45.42 40.15
CA THR A 185 -4.10 -46.19 39.73
C THR A 185 -3.14 -46.44 40.89
N ILE A 186 -2.89 -45.43 41.73
CA ILE A 186 -2.06 -45.57 42.93
C ILE A 186 -2.67 -46.59 43.89
N ILE A 187 -3.97 -46.52 44.16
CA ILE A 187 -4.68 -47.47 45.03
C ILE A 187 -4.58 -48.89 44.48
N GLN A 188 -4.80 -49.10 43.19
CA GLN A 188 -4.70 -50.42 42.55
C GLN A 188 -3.27 -50.98 42.63
N VAL A 189 -2.26 -50.17 42.32
CA VAL A 189 -0.85 -50.58 42.40
C VAL A 189 -0.47 -50.89 43.85
N ASP A 190 -0.92 -50.08 44.82
CA ASP A 190 -0.66 -50.30 46.25
C ASP A 190 -1.31 -51.59 46.74
N GLU A 191 -2.56 -51.88 46.37
CA GLU A 191 -3.24 -53.14 46.73
C GLU A 191 -2.52 -54.36 46.15
N VAL A 192 -2.11 -54.29 44.89
CA VAL A 192 -1.34 -55.34 44.20
C VAL A 192 0.01 -55.58 44.89
N LEU A 193 0.74 -54.50 45.21
CA LEU A 193 2.05 -54.59 45.86
C LEU A 193 1.94 -55.07 47.32
N ASN A 194 0.97 -54.58 48.08
CA ASN A 194 0.73 -55.01 49.46
C ASN A 194 0.37 -56.50 49.52
N ASN A 195 -0.45 -57.01 48.60
CA ASN A 195 -0.74 -58.45 48.54
C ASN A 195 0.53 -59.27 48.25
N LEU A 196 1.34 -58.83 47.28
CA LEU A 196 2.56 -59.53 46.90
C LEU A 196 3.61 -59.52 48.03
N VAL A 197 3.84 -58.37 48.66
CA VAL A 197 4.88 -58.16 49.68
C VAL A 197 4.41 -58.64 51.06
N ASP A 198 3.29 -58.14 51.56
CA ASP A 198 2.89 -58.41 52.94
C ASP A 198 2.29 -59.80 53.13
N GLN A 199 1.49 -60.28 52.14
CA GLN A 199 0.88 -61.60 52.26
C GLN A 199 1.78 -62.71 51.72
N GLN A 200 2.14 -62.67 50.42
CA GLN A 200 2.82 -63.80 49.79
C GLN A 200 4.29 -63.92 50.24
N PHE A 201 5.05 -62.82 50.19
CA PHE A 201 6.44 -62.82 50.65
C PHE A 201 6.54 -62.97 52.17
N GLY A 202 5.68 -62.29 52.94
CA GLY A 202 5.60 -62.46 54.40
C GLY A 202 5.30 -63.90 54.85
N SER A 203 4.41 -64.60 54.14
CA SER A 203 4.11 -66.02 54.42
C SER A 203 5.29 -66.94 54.11
N LEU A 204 6.00 -66.69 53.01
CA LEU A 204 7.21 -67.42 52.65
C LEU A 204 8.33 -67.21 53.69
N GLN A 205 8.53 -65.97 54.14
CA GLN A 205 9.48 -65.64 55.20
C GLN A 205 9.13 -66.38 56.50
N THR A 206 7.86 -66.37 56.90
CA THR A 206 7.40 -67.06 58.12
C THR A 206 7.68 -68.57 58.07
N LEU A 207 7.47 -69.21 56.91
CA LEU A 207 7.79 -70.64 56.71
C LEU A 207 9.30 -70.92 56.74
N LEU A 208 10.12 -70.04 56.17
CA LEU A 208 11.58 -70.10 56.19
C LEU A 208 12.12 -70.01 57.63
N GLU A 209 11.62 -69.03 58.40
CA GLU A 209 11.97 -68.83 59.80
C GLU A 209 11.55 -70.03 60.65
N ALA A 210 10.33 -70.55 60.46
CA ALA A 210 9.85 -71.73 61.17
C ALA A 210 10.73 -72.97 60.92
N ARG A 211 11.13 -73.18 59.66
CA ARG A 211 12.04 -74.28 59.28
C ARG A 211 13.43 -74.10 59.90
N ALA A 212 13.95 -72.88 59.93
CA ALA A 212 15.22 -72.55 60.56
C ALA A 212 15.17 -72.82 62.07
N ASP A 213 14.12 -72.36 62.76
CA ASP A 213 13.93 -72.55 64.19
C ASP A 213 13.75 -74.04 64.56
N ILE A 214 13.04 -74.84 63.76
CA ILE A 214 12.99 -76.30 63.92
C ILE A 214 14.36 -76.97 63.73
N SER A 215 15.17 -76.44 62.82
CA SER A 215 16.53 -76.94 62.59
C SER A 215 17.46 -76.58 63.77
N ILE A 216 17.30 -75.38 64.36
CA ILE A 216 18.00 -74.97 65.58
C ILE A 216 17.56 -75.85 66.76
N LEU A 217 16.27 -76.07 66.94
CA LEU A 217 15.70 -76.91 68.01
C LEU A 217 16.22 -78.35 67.95
N SER A 218 16.14 -78.97 66.77
CA SER A 218 16.62 -80.34 66.58
C SER A 218 18.15 -80.44 66.72
N GLY A 219 18.91 -79.46 66.20
CA GLY A 219 20.36 -79.39 66.35
C GLY A 219 20.80 -79.26 67.81
N ALA A 220 20.16 -78.36 68.56
CA ALA A 220 20.40 -78.18 69.99
C ALA A 220 20.03 -79.43 70.79
N ALA A 221 18.88 -80.06 70.51
CA ALA A 221 18.45 -81.31 71.15
C ALA A 221 19.49 -82.44 70.97
N LEU A 222 20.07 -82.57 69.76
CA LEU A 222 21.10 -83.57 69.47
C LEU A 222 22.46 -83.25 70.11
N ALA A 223 22.83 -81.96 70.17
CA ALA A 223 24.09 -81.50 70.74
C ALA A 223 24.12 -81.56 72.27
N LEU A 224 23.01 -81.24 72.94
CA LEU A 224 22.88 -81.22 74.41
C LEU A 224 23.22 -82.57 75.07
N GLY A 225 23.06 -83.70 74.36
CA GLY A 225 23.45 -85.03 74.85
C GLY A 225 24.97 -85.30 74.88
N HIS A 226 25.75 -84.54 74.08
CA HIS A 226 27.18 -84.77 73.84
C HIS A 226 28.08 -83.70 74.48
N VAL A 227 27.58 -82.47 74.63
CA VAL A 227 28.30 -81.35 75.25
C VAL A 227 28.50 -81.57 76.75
N ARG A 228 29.75 -81.37 77.21
CA ARG A 228 30.15 -81.60 78.61
C ARG A 228 30.38 -80.31 79.38
N ASP A 229 30.77 -79.23 78.71
CA ASP A 229 31.04 -77.96 79.35
C ASP A 229 29.73 -77.18 79.61
N VAL A 230 29.64 -76.60 80.80
CA VAL A 230 28.46 -75.86 81.26
C VAL A 230 28.15 -74.61 80.42
N PRO A 231 29.15 -73.81 79.97
CA PRO A 231 28.90 -72.63 79.14
C PRO A 231 28.21 -72.96 77.80
N THR A 232 28.72 -73.93 77.04
CA THR A 232 28.15 -74.33 75.74
C THR A 232 26.77 -74.94 75.92
N LYS A 233 26.57 -75.74 76.97
CA LYS A 233 25.25 -76.31 77.29
C LYS A 233 24.22 -75.21 77.58
N ARG A 234 24.61 -74.17 78.32
CA ARG A 234 23.75 -73.01 78.62
C ARG A 234 23.43 -72.21 77.35
N ALA A 235 24.42 -71.99 76.47
CA ALA A 235 24.23 -71.30 75.20
C ALA A 235 23.27 -72.06 74.26
N LEU A 236 23.46 -73.38 74.09
CA LEU A 236 22.57 -74.22 73.27
C LEU A 236 21.14 -74.25 73.81
N LYS A 237 20.98 -74.35 75.14
CA LYS A 237 19.65 -74.31 75.76
C LYS A 237 18.98 -72.94 75.57
N LYS A 238 19.73 -71.84 75.66
CA LYS A 238 19.23 -70.49 75.38
C LYS A 238 18.79 -70.36 73.92
N MET A 239 19.64 -70.72 72.96
CA MET A 239 19.31 -70.68 71.52
C MET A 239 18.05 -71.48 71.19
N ALA A 240 17.93 -72.69 71.74
CA ALA A 240 16.75 -73.52 71.54
C ALA A 240 15.49 -72.93 72.20
N THR A 241 15.61 -72.34 73.39
CA THR A 241 14.49 -71.69 74.05
C THR A 241 14.02 -70.46 73.27
N ASP A 242 14.96 -69.67 72.72
CA ASP A 242 14.65 -68.49 71.91
C ASP A 242 14.01 -68.88 70.57
N ALA A 243 14.50 -69.95 69.92
CA ALA A 243 13.88 -70.52 68.72
C ALA A 243 12.46 -71.06 69.00
N LEU A 244 12.25 -71.70 70.15
CA LEU A 244 10.94 -72.19 70.55
C LEU A 244 9.93 -71.05 70.72
N LYS A 245 10.35 -69.94 71.36
CA LYS A 245 9.52 -68.73 71.55
C LYS A 245 9.09 -68.10 70.22
N ARG A 246 9.99 -68.04 69.23
CA ARG A 246 9.68 -67.52 67.89
C ARG A 246 8.75 -68.43 67.10
N LEU A 247 8.90 -69.74 67.28
CA LEU A 247 8.10 -70.73 66.57
C LEU A 247 6.67 -70.87 67.13
N GLU A 248 6.47 -70.64 68.42
CA GLU A 248 5.19 -70.78 69.12
C GLU A 248 4.02 -70.04 68.46
N PRO A 249 4.11 -68.74 68.08
CA PRO A 249 3.02 -68.07 67.36
C PRO A 249 2.79 -68.62 65.93
N VAL A 250 3.81 -69.22 65.31
CA VAL A 250 3.72 -69.77 63.95
C VAL A 250 2.97 -71.11 63.94
N LEU A 251 3.09 -71.91 65.00
CA LEU A 251 2.44 -73.23 65.10
C LEU A 251 0.92 -73.16 64.94
N GLY A 252 0.29 -72.08 65.43
CA GLY A 252 -1.14 -71.84 65.29
C GLY A 252 -1.59 -71.40 63.89
N ARG A 253 -0.64 -70.96 63.04
CA ARG A 253 -0.89 -70.40 61.70
C ARG A 253 -0.38 -71.30 60.57
N LEU A 254 0.11 -72.50 60.88
CA LEU A 254 0.67 -73.41 59.87
C LEU A 254 -0.34 -73.75 58.77
N GLU A 255 -1.62 -73.84 59.09
CA GLU A 255 -2.67 -74.10 58.10
C GLU A 255 -2.89 -72.89 57.18
N GLU A 256 -2.89 -71.67 57.71
CA GLU A 256 -2.92 -70.42 56.93
C GLU A 256 -1.72 -70.30 56.00
N LEU A 257 -0.57 -70.80 56.43
CA LEU A 257 0.68 -70.84 55.66
C LEU A 257 0.74 -72.00 54.64
N GLY A 258 -0.38 -72.69 54.40
CA GLY A 258 -0.52 -73.67 53.31
C GLY A 258 -0.21 -75.12 53.70
N LEU A 259 -0.15 -75.47 54.99
CA LEU A 259 -0.08 -76.85 55.45
C LEU A 259 -1.50 -77.42 55.65
N ASP A 260 -1.73 -78.69 55.32
CA ASP A 260 -2.95 -79.37 55.75
C ASP A 260 -2.93 -79.66 57.26
N ALA A 261 -4.11 -79.81 57.88
CA ALA A 261 -4.24 -80.02 59.33
C ALA A 261 -3.43 -81.22 59.85
N PHE A 262 -3.27 -82.26 59.04
CA PHE A 262 -2.47 -83.44 59.40
C PHE A 262 -0.98 -83.10 59.49
N ARG A 263 -0.47 -82.38 58.49
CA ARG A 263 0.92 -81.92 58.42
C ARG A 263 1.24 -80.86 59.48
N ALA A 264 0.35 -79.90 59.69
CA ALA A 264 0.47 -78.90 60.75
C ALA A 264 0.59 -79.59 62.12
N LYS A 265 -0.29 -80.57 62.40
CA LYS A 265 -0.20 -81.39 63.60
C LYS A 265 1.12 -82.13 63.74
N LYS A 266 1.67 -82.69 62.65
CA LYS A 266 2.98 -83.37 62.66
C LYS A 266 4.13 -82.43 62.97
N VAL A 267 4.08 -81.19 62.48
CA VAL A 267 5.05 -80.15 62.82
C VAL A 267 5.00 -79.85 64.32
N SER A 268 3.80 -79.62 64.86
CA SER A 268 3.58 -79.33 66.29
C SER A 268 4.00 -80.49 67.21
N GLU A 269 3.66 -81.74 66.85
CA GLU A 269 4.10 -82.95 67.57
C GLU A 269 5.64 -83.04 67.64
N GLY A 270 6.32 -82.68 66.55
CA GLY A 270 7.79 -82.66 66.53
C GLY A 270 8.38 -81.56 67.40
N VAL A 271 7.75 -80.39 67.45
CA VAL A 271 8.17 -79.27 68.31
C VAL A 271 7.99 -79.58 69.79
N GLU A 272 6.90 -80.25 70.17
CA GLU A 272 6.68 -80.70 71.54
C GLU A 272 7.73 -81.74 71.98
N LEU A 273 8.14 -82.63 71.06
CA LEU A 273 9.26 -83.53 71.32
C LEU A 273 10.56 -82.75 71.56
N PHE A 274 10.82 -81.69 70.79
CA PHE A 274 11.99 -80.83 71.03
C PHE A 274 11.88 -80.09 72.37
N ARG A 275 10.69 -79.59 72.74
CA ARG A 275 10.43 -78.95 74.04
C ARG A 275 10.79 -79.89 75.19
N TYR A 276 10.38 -81.15 75.12
CA TYR A 276 10.72 -82.18 76.10
C TYR A 276 12.24 -82.41 76.21
N THR A 277 12.96 -82.41 75.08
CA THR A 277 14.43 -82.63 75.10
C THR A 277 15.21 -81.52 75.80
N LEU A 278 14.66 -80.30 75.92
CA LEU A 278 15.35 -79.19 76.61
C LEU A 278 15.40 -79.36 78.14
N THR A 279 14.53 -80.20 78.69
CA THR A 279 14.45 -80.51 80.12
C THR A 279 14.88 -81.94 80.45
N ALA A 280 15.03 -82.81 79.45
CA ALA A 280 15.44 -84.20 79.59
C ALA A 280 16.86 -84.38 80.17
N SER A 281 17.06 -85.47 80.91
CA SER A 281 18.36 -85.88 81.42
C SER A 281 19.28 -86.37 80.30
N ARG A 282 20.59 -86.44 80.57
CA ARG A 282 21.58 -86.85 79.57
C ARG A 282 21.37 -88.27 79.04
N LYS A 283 20.82 -89.17 79.86
CA LYS A 283 20.51 -90.56 79.45
C LYS A 283 19.32 -90.58 78.50
N GLU A 284 18.24 -89.89 78.86
CA GLU A 284 17.04 -89.74 78.03
C GLU A 284 17.37 -89.09 76.68
N LEU A 285 18.21 -88.05 76.66
CA LEU A 285 18.66 -87.40 75.42
C LEU A 285 19.39 -88.35 74.44
N LYS A 286 20.17 -89.31 74.97
CA LYS A 286 20.84 -90.31 74.13
C LYS A 286 19.85 -91.32 73.55
N GLU A 287 18.83 -91.71 74.32
CA GLU A 287 17.79 -92.67 73.91
C GLU A 287 16.80 -92.02 72.91
N SER A 288 16.44 -90.75 73.11
CA SER A 288 15.54 -89.99 72.24
C SER A 288 16.17 -89.55 70.91
N ARG A 289 17.46 -89.77 70.67
CA ARG A 289 18.17 -89.30 69.46
C ARG A 289 17.47 -89.68 68.16
N LYS A 290 17.02 -90.94 68.05
CA LYS A 290 16.30 -91.44 66.87
C LYS A 290 14.93 -90.77 66.72
N GLN A 291 14.25 -90.52 67.84
CA GLN A 291 12.96 -89.84 67.87
C GLN A 291 13.10 -88.36 67.46
N VAL A 292 14.14 -87.67 67.93
CA VAL A 292 14.44 -86.26 67.55
C VAL A 292 14.74 -86.12 66.06
N LEU A 293 15.53 -87.04 65.48
CA LEU A 293 15.78 -87.05 64.03
C LEU A 293 14.51 -87.35 63.23
N SER A 294 13.69 -88.30 63.69
CA SER A 294 12.41 -88.62 63.06
C SER A 294 11.45 -87.44 63.12
N ALA A 295 11.36 -86.76 64.28
CA ALA A 295 10.54 -85.56 64.46
C ALA A 295 11.02 -84.41 63.58
N ARG A 296 12.34 -84.17 63.49
CA ARG A 296 12.91 -83.15 62.58
C ARG A 296 12.46 -83.39 61.14
N ASN A 297 12.61 -84.61 60.65
CA ASN A 297 12.23 -84.94 59.28
C ASN A 297 10.71 -84.84 59.06
N ALA A 298 9.93 -85.27 60.06
CA ALA A 298 8.47 -85.16 60.04
C ALA A 298 7.96 -83.70 60.09
N SER A 299 8.73 -82.78 60.71
CA SER A 299 8.39 -81.35 60.79
C SER A 299 8.95 -80.53 59.62
N VAL A 300 10.18 -80.79 59.15
CA VAL A 300 10.82 -80.00 58.09
C VAL A 300 10.26 -80.32 56.70
N ARG A 301 9.89 -81.58 56.43
CA ARG A 301 9.40 -81.98 55.11
C ARG A 301 8.08 -81.28 54.73
N PRO A 302 7.06 -81.21 55.59
CA PRO A 302 5.84 -80.46 55.29
C PRO A 302 6.09 -78.96 55.08
N LEU A 303 6.96 -78.33 55.87
CA LEU A 303 7.31 -76.92 55.71
C LEU A 303 8.02 -76.67 54.39
N THR A 304 8.93 -77.56 53.97
CA THR A 304 9.63 -77.44 52.68
C THR A 304 8.65 -77.53 51.51
N GLN A 305 7.66 -78.43 51.58
CA GLN A 305 6.61 -78.53 50.56
C GLN A 305 5.68 -77.32 50.55
N ALA A 306 5.36 -76.76 51.71
CA ALA A 306 4.59 -75.52 51.82
C ALA A 306 5.35 -74.33 51.22
N MET A 307 6.66 -74.23 51.49
CA MET A 307 7.53 -73.21 50.89
C MET A 307 7.61 -73.32 49.36
N GLU A 308 7.77 -74.53 48.82
CA GLU A 308 7.79 -74.75 47.35
C GLU A 308 6.50 -74.28 46.69
N ARG A 309 5.36 -74.59 47.31
CA ARG A 309 4.05 -74.09 46.84
C ARG A 309 3.98 -72.57 46.94
N MET A 310 4.46 -71.99 48.04
CA MET A 310 4.45 -70.54 48.24
C MET A 310 5.35 -69.82 47.24
N VAL A 311 6.52 -70.36 46.90
CA VAL A 311 7.39 -69.81 45.84
C VAL A 311 6.70 -69.85 44.48
N PHE A 312 6.00 -70.95 44.16
CA PHE A 312 5.20 -71.02 42.95
C PHE A 312 4.06 -69.99 42.94
N THR A 313 3.30 -69.89 44.04
CA THR A 313 2.25 -68.88 44.20
C THR A 313 2.80 -67.46 44.08
N LEU A 314 3.95 -67.18 44.69
CA LEU A 314 4.62 -65.88 44.63
C LEU A 314 5.06 -65.53 43.20
N SER A 315 5.60 -66.50 42.45
CA SER A 315 5.97 -66.29 41.05
C SER A 315 4.74 -65.95 40.19
N VAL A 316 3.64 -66.69 40.35
CA VAL A 316 2.38 -66.40 39.65
C VAL A 316 1.83 -65.03 40.05
N ALA A 317 1.82 -64.73 41.35
CA ALA A 317 1.36 -63.44 41.87
C ALA A 317 2.21 -62.26 41.38
N ALA A 318 3.54 -62.43 41.27
CA ALA A 318 4.43 -61.39 40.76
C ALA A 318 4.20 -61.10 39.26
N THR A 319 3.98 -62.16 38.45
CA THR A 319 3.64 -61.98 37.03
C THR A 319 2.29 -61.29 36.87
N GLN A 320 1.28 -61.71 37.66
CA GLN A 320 -0.05 -61.09 37.64
C GLN A 320 0.02 -59.62 38.07
N ALA A 321 0.73 -59.31 39.15
CA ALA A 321 0.96 -57.95 39.63
C ALA A 321 1.57 -57.04 38.56
N SER A 322 2.57 -57.53 37.80
CA SER A 322 3.16 -56.78 36.69
C SER A 322 2.17 -56.50 35.57
N ALA A 323 1.31 -57.47 35.22
CA ALA A 323 0.29 -57.31 34.19
C ALA A 323 -0.81 -56.33 34.61
N ASP A 324 -1.27 -56.42 35.86
CA ASP A 324 -2.30 -55.55 36.43
C ASP A 324 -1.78 -54.10 36.51
N ASN A 325 -0.57 -53.89 37.04
CA ASN A 325 0.06 -52.57 37.09
C ASN A 325 0.25 -51.96 35.69
N ARG A 326 0.68 -52.75 34.70
CA ARG A 326 0.80 -52.28 33.32
C ARG A 326 -0.55 -51.82 32.77
N THR A 327 -1.61 -52.60 33.01
CA THR A 327 -2.97 -52.30 32.54
C THR A 327 -3.51 -51.03 33.19
N ALA A 328 -3.31 -50.85 34.50
CA ALA A 328 -3.72 -49.64 35.22
C ALA A 328 -3.02 -48.38 34.67
N ILE A 329 -1.70 -48.45 34.48
CA ILE A 329 -0.92 -47.33 33.92
C ILE A 329 -1.31 -47.04 32.47
N GLN A 330 -1.50 -48.07 31.64
CA GLN A 330 -1.94 -47.89 30.25
C GLN A 330 -3.35 -47.28 30.18
N SER A 331 -4.27 -47.72 31.05
CA SER A 331 -5.61 -47.12 31.13
C SER A 331 -5.56 -45.63 31.48
N LEU A 332 -4.66 -45.22 32.39
CA LEU A 332 -4.45 -43.80 32.72
C LEU A 332 -3.93 -43.01 31.51
N LEU A 333 -2.96 -43.56 30.79
CA LEU A 333 -2.37 -42.93 29.61
C LEU A 333 -3.37 -42.81 28.46
N ASP A 334 -4.03 -43.92 28.10
CA ASP A 334 -4.92 -44.00 26.94
C ASP A 334 -6.21 -43.20 27.15
N ASN A 335 -6.72 -43.10 28.39
CA ASN A 335 -7.97 -42.40 28.65
C ASN A 335 -7.77 -40.95 29.09
N GLN A 336 -6.88 -40.69 30.05
CA GLN A 336 -6.80 -39.36 30.69
C GLN A 336 -5.75 -38.47 30.02
N VAL A 337 -4.60 -39.02 29.62
CA VAL A 337 -3.53 -38.23 28.99
C VAL A 337 -3.83 -37.96 27.51
N ASP A 338 -4.40 -38.93 26.77
CA ASP A 338 -4.82 -38.76 25.37
C ASP A 338 -5.81 -37.60 25.20
N VAL A 339 -6.76 -37.43 26.13
CA VAL A 339 -7.71 -36.31 26.14
C VAL A 339 -6.98 -34.96 26.19
N LEU A 340 -5.98 -34.81 27.07
CA LEU A 340 -5.19 -33.57 27.18
C LEU A 340 -4.37 -33.30 25.90
N LEU A 341 -3.81 -34.35 25.29
CA LEU A 341 -3.10 -34.22 24.01
C LEU A 341 -4.03 -33.74 22.89
N ARG A 342 -5.23 -34.32 22.77
CA ARG A 342 -6.24 -33.89 21.79
C ARG A 342 -6.67 -32.44 22.02
N LEU A 343 -6.82 -31.99 23.27
CA LEU A 343 -7.13 -30.59 23.56
C LEU A 343 -6.01 -29.64 23.10
N LEU A 344 -4.73 -30.04 23.25
CA LEU A 344 -3.60 -29.28 22.72
C LEU A 344 -3.61 -29.23 21.20
N GLU A 345 -3.92 -30.34 20.53
CA GLU A 345 -4.07 -30.38 19.07
C GLU A 345 -5.20 -29.48 18.58
N ILE A 346 -6.39 -29.53 19.22
CA ILE A 346 -7.50 -28.63 18.90
C ILE A 346 -7.08 -27.16 19.03
N ASN A 347 -6.39 -26.79 20.11
CA ASN A 347 -5.87 -25.43 20.31
C ASN A 347 -4.89 -25.02 19.20
N GLY A 348 -3.93 -25.90 18.89
CA GLY A 348 -2.93 -25.67 17.83
C GLY A 348 -3.58 -25.46 16.46
N TRP A 349 -4.50 -26.33 16.07
CA TRP A 349 -5.21 -26.23 14.79
C TRP A 349 -6.17 -25.04 14.73
N THR A 350 -6.82 -24.68 15.85
CA THR A 350 -7.66 -23.47 15.94
C THR A 350 -6.81 -22.21 15.71
N SER A 351 -5.63 -22.15 16.32
CA SER A 351 -4.69 -21.05 16.13
C SER A 351 -4.15 -20.98 14.70
N ALA A 352 -3.75 -22.13 14.13
CA ALA A 352 -3.28 -22.21 12.74
C ALA A 352 -4.37 -21.78 11.74
N PHE A 353 -5.62 -22.20 11.97
CA PHE A 353 -6.77 -21.78 11.19
C PHE A 353 -6.94 -20.26 11.23
N GLN A 354 -6.88 -19.66 12.42
CA GLN A 354 -7.05 -18.23 12.60
C GLN A 354 -5.98 -17.43 11.86
N VAL A 355 -4.71 -17.84 11.94
CA VAL A 355 -3.62 -17.19 11.21
C VAL A 355 -3.84 -17.29 9.70
N ALA A 356 -4.13 -18.47 9.17
CA ALA A 356 -4.36 -18.67 7.74
C ALA A 356 -5.57 -17.90 7.22
N ALA A 357 -6.64 -17.79 8.02
CA ALA A 357 -7.83 -17.01 7.68
C ALA A 357 -7.54 -15.49 7.67
N LEU A 358 -6.72 -14.99 8.61
CA LEU A 358 -6.29 -13.60 8.62
C LEU A 358 -5.35 -13.28 7.44
N ASP A 359 -4.43 -14.18 7.09
CA ASP A 359 -3.58 -14.05 5.91
C ASP A 359 -4.42 -14.01 4.62
N MET A 360 -5.46 -14.86 4.53
CA MET A 360 -6.44 -14.84 3.44
C MET A 360 -7.16 -13.49 3.36
N ALA A 361 -7.70 -13.01 4.48
CA ALA A 361 -8.41 -11.73 4.55
C ALA A 361 -7.49 -10.55 4.15
N ALA A 362 -6.21 -10.60 4.55
CA ALA A 362 -5.20 -9.57 4.29
C ALA A 362 -4.59 -9.62 2.87
N ALA A 363 -4.79 -10.70 2.11
CA ALA A 363 -4.19 -10.89 0.79
C ALA A 363 -4.47 -9.71 -0.15
N GLN A 364 -3.44 -9.24 -0.85
CA GLN A 364 -3.54 -8.12 -1.80
C GLN A 364 -3.51 -8.57 -3.27
N SER A 365 -3.31 -9.87 -3.52
CA SER A 365 -3.31 -10.45 -4.85
C SER A 365 -3.96 -11.83 -4.85
N ILE A 366 -4.45 -12.27 -6.01
CA ILE A 366 -5.07 -13.60 -6.18
C ILE A 366 -4.06 -14.70 -5.86
N GLU A 367 -2.78 -14.49 -6.19
CA GLU A 367 -1.70 -15.44 -5.88
C GLU A 367 -1.49 -15.58 -4.37
N ALA A 368 -1.50 -14.45 -3.63
CA ALA A 368 -1.37 -14.47 -2.17
C ALA A 368 -2.60 -15.12 -1.51
N ALA A 369 -3.81 -14.84 -2.01
CA ALA A 369 -5.04 -15.49 -1.54
C ALA A 369 -4.99 -17.01 -1.77
N ASN A 370 -4.56 -17.44 -2.96
CA ASN A 370 -4.39 -18.87 -3.26
C ASN A 370 -3.28 -19.53 -2.42
N ALA A 371 -2.22 -18.81 -2.08
CA ALA A 371 -1.17 -19.32 -1.19
C ALA A 371 -1.68 -19.52 0.24
N ALA A 372 -2.53 -18.62 0.75
CA ALA A 372 -3.17 -18.74 2.06
C ALA A 372 -4.26 -19.82 2.12
N ALA A 373 -4.82 -20.24 0.97
CA ALA A 373 -5.88 -21.23 0.90
C ALA A 373 -5.46 -22.62 1.41
N ALA A 374 -4.26 -23.07 1.05
CA ALA A 374 -3.80 -24.42 1.41
C ALA A 374 -3.63 -24.59 2.94
N PRO A 375 -2.93 -23.70 3.67
CA PRO A 375 -2.86 -23.76 5.13
C PRO A 375 -4.24 -23.66 5.80
N LEU A 376 -5.15 -22.83 5.27
CA LEU A 376 -6.50 -22.67 5.80
C LEU A 376 -7.30 -23.98 5.66
N GLN A 377 -7.24 -24.62 4.49
CA GLN A 377 -7.91 -25.89 4.23
C GLN A 377 -7.32 -27.03 5.05
N GLU A 378 -5.99 -27.08 5.20
CA GLU A 378 -5.30 -28.08 6.03
C GLU A 378 -5.77 -28.00 7.48
N ALA A 379 -5.80 -26.79 8.05
CA ALA A 379 -6.29 -26.57 9.40
C ALA A 379 -7.78 -26.94 9.53
N ALA A 380 -8.60 -26.62 8.53
CA ALA A 380 -10.02 -26.98 8.52
C ALA A 380 -10.24 -28.51 8.55
N VAL A 381 -9.50 -29.25 7.72
CA VAL A 381 -9.57 -30.72 7.66
C VAL A 381 -9.12 -31.34 8.99
N ALA A 382 -8.06 -30.80 9.59
CA ALA A 382 -7.61 -31.25 10.91
C ALA A 382 -8.67 -31.00 11.99
N LEU A 383 -9.27 -29.80 12.03
CA LEU A 383 -10.35 -29.45 12.97
C LEU A 383 -11.60 -30.31 12.77
N GLN A 384 -11.90 -30.73 11.54
CA GLN A 384 -13.02 -31.61 11.25
C GLN A 384 -12.94 -32.93 12.01
N GLY A 385 -11.73 -33.45 12.22
CA GLY A 385 -11.47 -34.65 13.02
C GLY A 385 -11.86 -34.54 14.50
N TYR A 386 -12.03 -33.32 15.02
CA TYR A 386 -12.35 -33.06 16.43
C TYR A 386 -13.79 -32.62 16.67
N THR A 387 -14.61 -32.49 15.62
CA THR A 387 -16.03 -32.10 15.76
C THR A 387 -16.83 -33.04 16.66
N GLY A 388 -16.51 -34.34 16.67
CA GLY A 388 -17.12 -35.34 17.55
C GLY A 388 -16.47 -35.51 18.92
N PHE A 389 -15.43 -34.74 19.24
CA PHE A 389 -14.71 -34.88 20.51
C PHE A 389 -15.58 -34.46 21.71
N GLY A 390 -15.52 -35.25 22.80
CA GLY A 390 -16.22 -34.95 24.06
C GLY A 390 -17.73 -34.76 23.89
N ASP A 391 -18.43 -35.65 23.17
CA ASP A 391 -19.86 -35.53 22.83
C ASP A 391 -20.22 -34.27 22.03
N GLY A 392 -19.27 -33.77 21.22
CA GLY A 392 -19.49 -32.64 20.32
C GLY A 392 -19.48 -31.28 21.01
N VAL A 393 -18.80 -31.16 22.16
CA VAL A 393 -18.70 -29.90 22.91
C VAL A 393 -18.09 -28.74 22.12
N PHE A 394 -17.31 -29.02 21.08
CA PHE A 394 -16.74 -28.02 20.17
C PHE A 394 -17.44 -27.95 18.81
N ALA A 395 -18.41 -28.83 18.53
CA ALA A 395 -18.95 -29.05 17.20
C ALA A 395 -19.43 -27.76 16.53
N GLN A 396 -20.28 -26.99 17.22
CA GLN A 396 -20.85 -25.76 16.68
C GLN A 396 -19.78 -24.73 16.30
N SER A 397 -18.79 -24.50 17.17
CA SER A 397 -17.74 -23.51 16.92
C SER A 397 -16.79 -23.97 15.81
N LEU A 398 -16.39 -25.25 15.83
CA LEU A 398 -15.50 -25.82 14.81
C LEU A 398 -16.17 -25.90 13.45
N GLU A 399 -17.44 -26.30 13.36
CA GLU A 399 -18.20 -26.31 12.11
C GLU A 399 -18.32 -24.90 11.52
N GLY A 400 -18.55 -23.89 12.38
CA GLY A 400 -18.55 -22.48 11.98
C GLY A 400 -17.21 -22.05 11.38
N MET A 401 -16.09 -22.43 12.02
CA MET A 401 -14.76 -22.15 11.48
C MET A 401 -14.53 -22.90 10.16
N ILE A 402 -14.79 -24.19 10.10
CA ILE A 402 -14.58 -25.03 8.91
C ILE A 402 -15.35 -24.50 7.70
N ALA A 403 -16.58 -23.98 7.90
CA ALA A 403 -17.37 -23.39 6.83
C ALA A 403 -16.67 -22.20 6.15
N LEU A 404 -15.85 -21.44 6.88
CA LEU A 404 -15.07 -20.32 6.33
C LEU A 404 -13.93 -20.77 5.41
N ALA A 405 -13.50 -22.02 5.51
CA ALA A 405 -12.47 -22.60 4.63
C ALA A 405 -13.04 -23.21 3.35
N ASP A 406 -14.35 -23.19 3.13
CA ASP A 406 -14.94 -23.75 1.92
C ASP A 406 -14.36 -23.07 0.65
N PRO A 407 -13.78 -23.81 -0.31
CA PRO A 407 -13.14 -23.20 -1.49
C PRO A 407 -14.10 -22.44 -2.42
N ALA A 408 -15.40 -22.76 -2.37
CA ALA A 408 -16.41 -22.19 -3.26
C ALA A 408 -17.28 -21.12 -2.58
N GLN A 409 -17.44 -21.18 -1.25
CA GLN A 409 -18.33 -20.31 -0.49
C GLN A 409 -17.68 -19.66 0.75
N GLY A 410 -16.41 -19.97 1.03
CA GLY A 410 -15.66 -19.46 2.17
C GLY A 410 -14.81 -18.22 1.86
N LEU A 411 -13.89 -17.89 2.76
CA LEU A 411 -13.03 -16.71 2.71
C LEU A 411 -12.23 -16.61 1.41
N GLN A 412 -11.73 -17.74 0.88
CA GLN A 412 -10.99 -17.75 -0.38
C GLN A 412 -11.85 -17.25 -1.55
N ALA A 413 -13.05 -17.81 -1.71
CA ALA A 413 -13.93 -17.50 -2.83
C ALA A 413 -14.28 -16.00 -2.86
N PHE A 414 -14.67 -15.45 -1.71
CA PHE A 414 -15.01 -14.04 -1.60
C PHE A 414 -13.78 -13.13 -1.72
N LYS A 415 -12.62 -13.55 -1.22
CA LYS A 415 -11.40 -12.75 -1.35
C LYS A 415 -10.94 -12.67 -2.80
N VAL A 416 -10.92 -13.79 -3.51
CA VAL A 416 -10.59 -13.83 -4.94
C VAL A 416 -11.60 -12.98 -5.73
N ALA A 417 -12.91 -13.15 -5.48
CA ALA A 417 -13.93 -12.35 -6.14
C ALA A 417 -13.82 -10.84 -5.82
N SER A 418 -13.40 -10.46 -4.62
CA SER A 418 -13.12 -9.06 -4.25
C SER A 418 -11.95 -8.49 -5.07
N LEU A 419 -10.87 -9.25 -5.19
CA LEU A 419 -9.67 -8.85 -5.93
C LEU A 419 -9.92 -8.81 -7.45
N GLU A 420 -10.69 -9.76 -7.99
CA GLU A 420 -11.13 -9.75 -9.39
C GLU A 420 -11.99 -8.52 -9.68
N ALA A 421 -12.99 -8.23 -8.83
CA ALA A 421 -13.83 -7.05 -8.97
C ALA A 421 -13.01 -5.74 -8.87
N ALA A 422 -11.99 -5.68 -8.02
CA ALA A 422 -11.07 -4.55 -7.95
C ALA A 422 -10.23 -4.39 -9.24
N SER A 423 -9.76 -5.51 -9.81
CA SER A 423 -9.05 -5.51 -11.10
C SER A 423 -9.95 -5.06 -12.25
N GLU A 424 -11.18 -5.57 -12.30
CA GLU A 424 -12.19 -5.14 -13.27
C GLU A 424 -12.52 -3.66 -13.14
N ALA A 425 -12.63 -3.14 -11.91
CA ALA A 425 -12.82 -1.72 -11.67
C ALA A 425 -11.64 -0.89 -12.21
N ALA A 426 -10.40 -1.33 -12.03
CA ALA A 426 -9.24 -0.64 -12.58
C ALA A 426 -9.28 -0.58 -14.12
N GLN A 427 -9.62 -1.70 -14.77
CA GLN A 427 -9.78 -1.77 -16.24
C GLN A 427 -10.95 -0.91 -16.73
N ALA A 428 -12.09 -0.96 -16.05
CA ALA A 428 -13.28 -0.17 -16.37
C ALA A 428 -13.01 1.33 -16.21
N SER A 429 -12.20 1.72 -15.22
CA SER A 429 -11.73 3.10 -15.04
C SER A 429 -10.92 3.57 -16.25
N GLU A 430 -9.93 2.81 -16.68
CA GLU A 430 -9.11 3.16 -17.86
C GLU A 430 -9.97 3.32 -19.12
N ALA A 431 -10.89 2.37 -19.36
CA ALA A 431 -11.83 2.44 -20.47
C ALA A 431 -12.79 3.64 -20.37
N THR A 432 -13.22 4.01 -19.16
CA THR A 432 -14.06 5.20 -18.93
C THR A 432 -13.29 6.47 -19.26
N VAL A 433 -12.03 6.58 -18.83
CA VAL A 433 -11.17 7.73 -19.17
C VAL A 433 -11.03 7.86 -20.68
N GLU A 434 -10.77 6.77 -21.39
CA GLU A 434 -10.64 6.78 -22.84
C GLU A 434 -11.92 7.27 -23.53
N ALA A 435 -13.08 6.71 -23.17
CA ALA A 435 -14.37 7.09 -23.74
C ALA A 435 -14.73 8.56 -23.48
N VAL A 436 -14.54 9.04 -22.23
CA VAL A 436 -14.81 10.43 -21.85
C VAL A 436 -13.87 11.39 -22.58
N LEU A 437 -12.58 11.05 -22.71
CA LEU A 437 -11.63 11.87 -23.45
C LEU A 437 -11.93 11.90 -24.95
N GLN A 438 -12.36 10.79 -25.54
CA GLN A 438 -12.77 10.74 -26.94
C GLN A 438 -13.95 11.69 -27.19
N PHE A 439 -14.99 11.61 -26.35
CA PHE A 439 -16.14 12.50 -26.42
C PHE A 439 -15.73 13.97 -26.27
N ALA A 440 -14.91 14.29 -25.25
CA ALA A 440 -14.43 15.66 -24.99
C ALA A 440 -13.59 16.23 -26.15
N ARG A 441 -12.73 15.41 -26.76
CA ARG A 441 -11.94 15.82 -27.94
C ARG A 441 -12.85 16.14 -29.12
N ARG A 442 -13.90 15.34 -29.36
CA ARG A 442 -14.84 15.59 -30.46
C ARG A 442 -15.69 16.84 -30.19
N ALA A 443 -16.14 17.05 -28.96
CA ALA A 443 -16.83 18.27 -28.56
C ALA A 443 -15.94 19.51 -28.76
N THR A 444 -14.67 19.43 -28.36
CA THR A 444 -13.68 20.49 -28.57
C THR A 444 -13.43 20.75 -30.07
N ALA A 445 -13.38 19.69 -30.90
CA ALA A 445 -13.23 19.84 -32.34
C ALA A 445 -14.43 20.54 -32.99
N LEU A 446 -15.65 20.24 -32.53
CA LEU A 446 -16.87 20.95 -32.95
C LEU A 446 -16.82 22.44 -32.60
N GLY A 447 -16.39 22.77 -31.38
CA GLY A 447 -16.20 24.14 -30.91
C GLY A 447 -15.15 24.89 -31.72
N ASN A 448 -13.98 24.28 -31.94
CA ASN A 448 -12.90 24.85 -32.76
C ASN A 448 -13.33 25.08 -34.21
N GLY A 449 -14.07 24.13 -34.81
CA GLY A 449 -14.65 24.29 -36.15
C GLY A 449 -15.59 25.49 -36.22
N SER A 450 -16.47 25.63 -35.21
CA SER A 450 -17.39 26.77 -35.11
C SER A 450 -16.64 28.09 -34.93
N GLN A 451 -15.57 28.15 -34.12
CA GLN A 451 -14.75 29.36 -33.96
C GLN A 451 -14.05 29.77 -35.25
N LEU A 452 -13.49 28.81 -36.01
CA LEU A 452 -12.84 29.08 -37.29
C LEU A 452 -13.85 29.62 -38.31
N GLU A 453 -15.05 29.07 -38.37
CA GLU A 453 -16.11 29.56 -39.25
C GLU A 453 -16.62 30.94 -38.82
N ILE A 454 -16.79 31.20 -37.52
CA ILE A 454 -17.14 32.53 -37.00
C ILE A 454 -16.07 33.55 -37.38
N ALA A 455 -14.78 33.21 -37.22
CA ALA A 455 -13.68 34.09 -37.61
C ALA A 455 -13.66 34.34 -39.12
N SER A 456 -13.97 33.32 -39.93
CA SER A 456 -14.10 33.44 -41.39
C SER A 456 -15.26 34.37 -41.78
N ILE A 457 -16.44 34.19 -41.17
CA ILE A 457 -17.63 35.04 -41.40
C ILE A 457 -17.33 36.48 -40.96
N ALA A 458 -16.72 36.68 -39.79
CA ALA A 458 -16.36 38.00 -39.27
C ALA A 458 -15.36 38.73 -40.18
N ASN A 459 -14.34 38.03 -40.67
CA ASN A 459 -13.38 38.57 -41.63
C ASN A 459 -14.04 38.88 -42.98
N GLY A 460 -14.93 38.02 -43.46
CA GLY A 460 -15.73 38.25 -44.67
C GLY A 460 -16.61 39.49 -44.54
N LEU A 461 -17.30 39.63 -43.41
CA LEU A 461 -18.13 40.79 -43.12
C LEU A 461 -17.31 42.09 -43.04
N ALA A 462 -16.15 42.05 -42.38
CA ALA A 462 -15.25 43.20 -42.33
C ALA A 462 -14.74 43.60 -43.73
N ALA A 463 -14.44 42.61 -44.59
CA ALA A 463 -14.05 42.85 -45.97
C ALA A 463 -15.19 43.44 -46.81
N ASP A 464 -16.41 42.92 -46.67
CA ASP A 464 -17.62 43.42 -47.35
C ASP A 464 -17.94 44.86 -46.94
N VAL A 465 -17.87 45.17 -45.64
CA VAL A 465 -18.05 46.54 -45.11
C VAL A 465 -16.98 47.50 -45.65
N LYS A 466 -15.71 47.08 -45.64
CA LYS A 466 -14.60 47.89 -46.19
C LYS A 466 -14.73 48.11 -47.70
N GLY A 467 -15.19 47.10 -48.43
CA GLY A 467 -15.51 47.17 -49.85
C GLY A 467 -16.64 48.18 -50.13
N ALA A 468 -17.73 48.09 -49.38
CA ALA A 468 -18.86 49.01 -49.45
C ALA A 468 -18.44 50.45 -49.12
N GLN A 469 -17.63 50.65 -48.07
CA GLN A 469 -17.09 51.97 -47.70
C GLN A 469 -16.29 52.58 -48.85
N ARG A 470 -15.41 51.79 -49.50
CA ARG A 470 -14.63 52.25 -50.66
C ARG A 470 -15.52 52.61 -51.85
N GLN A 471 -16.54 51.80 -52.14
CA GLN A 471 -17.49 52.07 -53.23
C GLN A 471 -18.32 53.35 -52.95
N LEU A 472 -18.76 53.57 -51.71
CA LEU A 472 -19.44 54.79 -51.31
C LEU A 472 -18.55 56.04 -51.39
N GLN A 473 -17.27 55.93 -51.02
CA GLN A 473 -16.31 57.03 -51.19
C GLN A 473 -16.09 57.39 -52.66
N ILE A 474 -15.99 56.39 -53.55
CA ILE A 474 -15.91 56.61 -54.99
C ILE A 474 -17.20 57.27 -55.50
N LEU A 475 -18.37 56.78 -55.10
CA LEU A 475 -19.66 57.36 -55.48
C LEU A 475 -19.82 58.81 -54.99
N ALA A 476 -19.35 59.11 -53.77
CA ALA A 476 -19.32 60.45 -53.20
C ALA A 476 -18.39 61.38 -53.99
N ALA A 477 -17.19 60.91 -54.35
CA ALA A 477 -16.24 61.67 -55.19
C ALA A 477 -16.82 61.94 -56.59
N VAL A 478 -17.46 60.95 -57.21
CA VAL A 478 -18.16 61.10 -58.50
C VAL A 478 -19.31 62.10 -58.38
N SER A 479 -20.13 62.00 -57.33
CA SER A 479 -21.25 62.92 -57.10
C SER A 479 -20.77 64.35 -56.85
N ALA A 480 -19.68 64.55 -56.11
CA ALA A 480 -19.03 65.84 -55.92
C ALA A 480 -18.51 66.41 -57.25
N GLY A 481 -17.91 65.56 -58.09
CA GLY A 481 -17.46 65.94 -59.44
C GLY A 481 -18.62 66.39 -60.35
N VAL A 482 -19.72 65.64 -60.37
CA VAL A 482 -20.94 65.99 -61.11
C VAL A 482 -21.54 67.31 -60.62
N PHE A 483 -21.54 67.54 -59.31
CA PHE A 483 -22.04 68.77 -58.70
C PHE A 483 -21.20 70.00 -59.10
N VAL A 484 -19.87 69.90 -59.03
CA VAL A 484 -18.96 70.97 -59.47
C VAL A 484 -19.13 71.25 -60.96
N ALA A 485 -19.24 70.22 -61.81
CA ALA A 485 -19.47 70.37 -63.23
C ALA A 485 -20.81 71.09 -63.53
N ALA A 486 -21.87 70.77 -62.79
CA ALA A 486 -23.17 71.42 -62.90
C ALA A 486 -23.12 72.92 -62.56
N LEU A 487 -22.38 73.30 -61.51
CA LEU A 487 -22.19 74.71 -61.12
C LEU A 487 -21.45 75.51 -62.22
N ILE A 488 -20.39 74.94 -62.79
CA ILE A 488 -19.61 75.56 -63.87
C ILE A 488 -20.48 75.76 -65.12
N LEU A 489 -21.26 74.74 -65.50
CA LEU A 489 -22.13 74.78 -66.68
C LEU A 489 -23.25 75.82 -66.53
N THR A 490 -23.80 75.95 -65.32
CA THR A 490 -24.80 76.97 -64.97
C THR A 490 -24.24 78.39 -65.10
N ARG A 491 -23.01 78.62 -64.62
CA ARG A 491 -22.33 79.92 -64.71
C ARG A 491 -22.04 80.34 -66.16
N LEU A 492 -21.64 79.40 -67.02
CA LEU A 492 -21.29 79.66 -68.42
C LEU A 492 -22.51 79.85 -69.34
N LEU A 493 -23.60 79.10 -69.12
CA LEU A 493 -24.74 79.06 -70.02
C LEU A 493 -25.90 79.98 -69.62
N ILE A 494 -25.99 80.39 -68.34
CA ILE A 494 -27.14 81.16 -67.81
C ILE A 494 -26.72 82.54 -67.28
N LEU A 495 -25.64 82.65 -66.50
CA LEU A 495 -25.27 83.92 -65.85
C LEU A 495 -24.46 84.91 -66.71
N ARG A 496 -23.63 84.43 -67.65
CA ARG A 496 -22.79 85.30 -68.50
C ARG A 496 -23.55 86.28 -69.43
N PRO A 497 -24.68 85.94 -70.07
CA PRO A 497 -25.42 86.86 -70.94
C PRO A 497 -26.15 88.00 -70.21
N LEU A 498 -26.27 87.95 -68.87
CA LEU A 498 -26.96 88.95 -68.06
C LEU A 498 -26.04 90.07 -67.54
N ALA A 499 -24.71 89.86 -67.56
CA ALA A 499 -23.73 90.84 -67.11
C ALA A 499 -23.23 91.79 -68.22
N ASP A 500 -23.60 91.55 -69.48
CA ASP A 500 -23.16 92.33 -70.66
C ASP A 500 -24.08 93.53 -70.99
N ILE A 501 -24.96 93.92 -70.06
CA ILE A 501 -25.98 94.98 -70.22
C ILE A 501 -25.73 96.20 -69.31
N SER A 502 -24.66 96.22 -68.50
CA SER A 502 -24.39 97.36 -67.59
C SER A 502 -22.92 97.78 -67.57
N GLY A 503 -22.36 98.10 -68.74
CA GLY A 503 -20.97 98.56 -68.88
C GLY A 503 -20.75 99.73 -69.86
N THR A 504 -21.83 100.33 -70.35
CA THR A 504 -21.82 101.35 -71.42
C THR A 504 -22.28 102.73 -70.98
N THR A 505 -22.61 102.94 -69.70
CA THR A 505 -23.06 104.25 -69.19
C THR A 505 -21.93 105.09 -68.57
N GLU A 506 -20.76 104.50 -68.30
CA GLU A 506 -19.70 105.16 -67.52
C GLU A 506 -18.52 105.66 -68.36
N ARG A 507 -18.46 105.30 -69.65
CA ARG A 507 -17.35 105.67 -70.55
C ARG A 507 -17.57 106.96 -71.37
N LEU A 508 -18.57 107.77 -71.01
CA LEU A 508 -18.83 109.08 -71.63
C LEU A 508 -18.68 110.27 -70.65
N ALA A 509 -18.38 110.02 -69.37
CA ALA A 509 -18.25 111.07 -68.35
C ALA A 509 -16.85 111.69 -68.22
N ALA A 510 -15.83 111.23 -68.98
CA ALA A 510 -14.43 111.62 -68.76
C ALA A 510 -13.65 111.99 -70.05
N GLY A 511 -14.33 112.45 -71.11
CA GLY A 511 -13.76 112.56 -72.46
C GLY A 511 -12.46 113.39 -72.62
N ASN A 512 -11.45 112.76 -73.22
CA ASN A 512 -10.53 113.36 -74.22
C ASN A 512 -10.10 112.23 -75.20
N LEU A 513 -10.72 112.08 -76.38
CA LEU A 513 -10.58 112.77 -77.70
C LEU A 513 -9.30 112.43 -78.50
N ARG A 514 -9.14 111.15 -78.88
CA ARG A 514 -8.45 110.76 -80.13
C ARG A 514 -9.46 110.30 -81.19
N PRO A 515 -9.27 110.61 -82.48
CA PRO A 515 -10.27 110.35 -83.53
C PRO A 515 -10.34 108.87 -83.89
N VAL A 516 -11.54 108.28 -83.81
CA VAL A 516 -11.83 106.94 -84.37
C VAL A 516 -13.09 107.04 -85.23
N LYS A 517 -12.95 106.60 -86.48
CA LYS A 517 -14.00 106.53 -87.49
C LYS A 517 -15.01 105.42 -87.19
N GLY A 518 -16.23 105.61 -87.68
CA GLY A 518 -17.09 104.51 -88.13
C GLY A 518 -18.22 104.10 -87.20
N TYR A 519 -19.22 104.96 -86.97
CA TYR A 519 -20.59 104.54 -86.63
C TYR A 519 -21.61 105.53 -87.19
N GLU A 520 -22.00 105.33 -88.45
CA GLU A 520 -22.91 106.16 -89.26
C GLU A 520 -24.41 105.88 -89.02
N ARG A 521 -24.80 105.31 -87.87
CA ARG A 521 -26.23 105.11 -87.54
C ARG A 521 -26.51 105.24 -86.04
N SER A 522 -26.72 106.46 -85.56
CA SER A 522 -27.44 106.76 -84.31
C SER A 522 -28.04 108.18 -84.32
N SER A 523 -29.23 108.35 -83.73
CA SER A 523 -30.04 109.56 -83.80
C SER A 523 -30.15 110.33 -82.46
N ASP A 524 -29.99 111.64 -82.64
CA ASP A 524 -30.44 112.87 -81.96
C ASP A 524 -30.31 113.14 -80.45
N GLU A 525 -30.58 112.25 -79.49
CA GLU A 525 -30.46 112.64 -78.07
C GLU A 525 -29.03 112.50 -77.51
N ILE A 526 -28.16 111.71 -78.13
CA ILE A 526 -26.75 111.53 -77.73
C ILE A 526 -25.86 112.70 -78.20
N ARG A 527 -26.39 113.56 -79.09
CA ARG A 527 -25.69 114.73 -79.65
C ARG A 527 -25.68 115.96 -78.72
N ARG A 528 -26.52 116.00 -77.68
CA ARG A 528 -26.66 117.17 -76.79
C ARG A 528 -25.90 117.07 -75.46
N ILE A 529 -25.37 115.90 -75.11
CA ILE A 529 -24.60 115.70 -73.86
C ILE A 529 -23.08 115.77 -74.11
N ALA A 530 -22.65 115.76 -75.37
CA ALA A 530 -21.27 115.90 -75.81
C ALA A 530 -20.69 117.33 -75.76
N THR A 531 -21.38 118.31 -75.15
CA THR A 531 -21.00 119.74 -75.26
C THR A 531 -20.71 120.42 -73.93
N ALA A 532 -20.78 119.72 -72.79
CA ALA A 532 -20.80 120.40 -71.49
C ALA A 532 -19.71 120.01 -70.49
N LEU A 533 -18.55 119.48 -70.90
CA LEU A 533 -17.43 119.38 -69.96
C LEU A 533 -16.05 119.43 -70.62
N ALA A 534 -15.72 120.59 -71.19
CA ALA A 534 -14.35 121.03 -71.39
C ALA A 534 -14.12 122.26 -70.50
N VAL A 535 -12.91 122.35 -69.93
CA VAL A 535 -12.38 123.45 -69.11
C VAL A 535 -12.58 123.30 -67.59
N PHE A 536 -11.92 122.32 -66.97
CA PHE A 536 -11.25 122.55 -65.68
C PHE A 536 -10.04 121.61 -65.54
N ARG A 537 -9.06 121.86 -66.41
CA ARG A 537 -7.94 120.98 -66.71
C ARG A 537 -6.77 121.09 -65.74
N ASP A 538 -6.47 122.19 -65.05
CA ASP A 538 -5.10 122.34 -64.53
C ASP A 538 -5.02 122.73 -63.05
N GLY A 539 -4.33 121.88 -62.26
CA GLY A 539 -3.97 122.15 -60.88
C GLY A 539 -3.23 121.01 -60.15
N LEU A 540 -2.13 120.52 -60.74
CA LEU A 540 -0.82 120.20 -60.11
C LEU A 540 -0.75 119.51 -58.72
N VAL A 541 0.18 118.62 -58.36
CA VAL A 541 1.22 117.75 -58.95
C VAL A 541 1.96 117.10 -57.74
N GLU A 542 2.64 115.97 -57.96
CA GLU A 542 3.75 115.37 -57.16
C GLU A 542 3.47 114.76 -55.77
N LYS A 543 3.41 113.42 -55.71
CA LYS A 543 4.33 112.56 -54.91
C LYS A 543 4.05 111.06 -55.15
N ALA A 544 4.63 110.47 -56.19
CA ALA A 544 4.55 109.02 -56.40
C ALA A 544 5.75 108.43 -57.15
N GLU A 545 6.96 108.90 -56.88
CA GLU A 545 8.20 108.27 -57.38
C GLU A 545 9.28 108.23 -56.30
N VAL A 546 9.05 107.50 -55.19
CA VAL A 546 10.13 107.07 -54.26
C VAL A 546 9.96 105.64 -53.69
N GLU A 547 8.81 104.97 -53.80
CA GLU A 547 8.58 103.72 -53.03
C GLU A 547 8.93 102.39 -53.74
N ALA A 548 9.49 102.42 -54.96
CA ALA A 548 9.78 101.18 -55.70
C ALA A 548 11.19 100.58 -55.47
N ALA A 549 12.09 101.27 -54.77
CA ALA A 549 13.50 100.82 -54.64
C ALA A 549 13.91 100.34 -53.23
N ALA A 550 13.00 100.30 -52.25
CA ALA A 550 13.31 99.87 -50.88
C ALA A 550 12.71 98.50 -50.47
N ASN A 551 11.87 97.89 -51.32
CA ASN A 551 11.16 96.65 -51.00
C ASN A 551 11.83 95.36 -51.51
N GLU A 552 12.79 95.45 -52.43
CA GLU A 552 13.48 94.24 -52.94
C GLU A 552 14.49 93.68 -51.92
N GLU A 553 15.24 94.54 -51.22
CA GLU A 553 16.25 94.09 -50.26
C GLU A 553 15.64 93.65 -48.90
N ARG A 554 14.50 94.24 -48.51
CA ARG A 554 13.78 93.86 -47.28
C ARG A 554 12.96 92.59 -47.45
N ASN A 555 12.38 92.34 -48.63
CA ASN A 555 11.68 91.09 -48.91
C ASN A 555 12.64 89.90 -49.08
N ALA A 556 13.85 90.10 -49.61
CA ALA A 556 14.84 89.02 -49.71
C ALA A 556 15.34 88.55 -48.32
N ARG A 557 15.68 89.48 -47.42
CA ARG A 557 16.09 89.14 -46.03
C ARG A 557 14.95 88.59 -45.17
N LEU A 558 13.72 89.10 -45.33
CA LEU A 558 12.54 88.55 -44.64
C LEU A 558 12.11 87.20 -45.21
N ALA A 559 12.27 86.94 -46.51
CA ALA A 559 12.00 85.64 -47.12
C ALA A 559 12.98 84.56 -46.62
N GLU A 560 14.27 84.90 -46.49
CA GLU A 560 15.27 83.98 -45.92
C GLU A 560 15.03 83.72 -44.42
N GLN A 561 14.70 84.76 -43.64
CA GLN A 561 14.30 84.61 -42.23
C GLN A 561 13.02 83.79 -42.06
N THR A 562 12.01 84.05 -42.89
CA THR A 562 10.71 83.34 -42.81
C THR A 562 10.90 81.89 -43.23
N ALA A 563 11.67 81.60 -44.30
CA ALA A 563 11.95 80.23 -44.73
C ALA A 563 12.69 79.42 -43.66
N ALA A 564 13.72 79.99 -43.02
CA ALA A 564 14.47 79.31 -41.96
C ALA A 564 13.62 79.03 -40.70
N VAL A 565 12.83 80.01 -40.27
CA VAL A 565 11.92 79.86 -39.12
C VAL A 565 10.76 78.91 -39.43
N THR A 566 10.20 78.94 -40.65
CA THR A 566 9.17 78.01 -41.08
C THR A 566 9.70 76.57 -41.17
N ALA A 567 10.89 76.33 -41.72
CA ALA A 567 11.46 74.98 -41.77
C ALA A 567 11.71 74.37 -40.38
N ILE A 568 12.14 75.18 -39.41
CA ILE A 568 12.28 74.75 -38.01
C ILE A 568 10.92 74.61 -37.34
N GLY A 569 9.97 75.49 -37.63
CA GLY A 569 8.58 75.41 -37.16
C GLY A 569 7.89 74.13 -37.61
N ASP A 570 8.01 73.78 -38.89
CA ASP A 570 7.50 72.55 -39.48
C ASP A 570 8.21 71.32 -38.89
N GLY A 571 9.51 71.42 -38.63
CA GLY A 571 10.28 70.37 -37.95
C GLY A 571 9.84 70.15 -36.50
N LEU A 572 9.56 71.22 -35.75
CA LEU A 572 9.03 71.16 -34.39
C LEU A 572 7.58 70.66 -34.36
N GLU A 573 6.77 71.03 -35.35
CA GLU A 573 5.41 70.50 -35.52
C GLU A 573 5.44 68.99 -35.75
N ARG A 574 6.32 68.51 -36.64
CA ARG A 574 6.53 67.08 -36.88
C ARG A 574 7.06 66.34 -35.65
N LEU A 575 8.02 66.93 -34.92
CA LEU A 575 8.50 66.39 -33.64
C LEU A 575 7.36 66.29 -32.61
N SER A 576 6.48 67.29 -32.54
CA SER A 576 5.31 67.28 -31.63
C SER A 576 4.30 66.17 -31.99
N GLN A 577 4.29 65.73 -33.24
CA GLN A 577 3.52 64.59 -33.74
C GLN A 577 4.29 63.25 -33.62
N GLY A 578 5.49 63.26 -33.02
CA GLY A 578 6.32 62.08 -32.82
C GLY A 578 7.20 61.68 -34.01
N ASP A 579 7.32 62.47 -35.07
CA ASP A 579 8.17 62.14 -36.22
C ASP A 579 9.65 62.49 -35.97
N LEU A 580 10.44 61.49 -35.56
CA LEU A 580 11.89 61.64 -35.36
C LEU A 580 12.70 61.43 -36.65
N THR A 581 12.06 61.07 -37.76
CA THR A 581 12.74 60.79 -39.04
C THR A 581 12.97 62.04 -39.88
N PHE A 582 12.30 63.14 -39.55
CA PHE A 582 12.42 64.40 -40.27
C PHE A 582 13.83 64.97 -40.16
N ARG A 583 14.35 65.50 -41.26
CA ARG A 583 15.61 66.24 -41.31
C ARG A 583 15.42 67.45 -42.21
N ILE A 584 15.85 68.60 -41.73
CA ILE A 584 15.87 69.83 -42.53
C ILE A 584 17.02 69.71 -43.52
N ARG A 585 16.70 69.71 -44.82
CA ARG A 585 17.67 69.48 -45.91
C ARG A 585 17.94 70.74 -46.74
N GLU A 586 17.15 71.77 -46.55
CA GLU A 586 17.30 73.06 -47.22
C GLU A 586 18.62 73.74 -46.82
N GLU A 587 19.27 74.39 -47.78
CA GLU A 587 20.44 75.24 -47.51
C GLU A 587 19.96 76.54 -46.85
N MET A 588 20.47 76.82 -45.65
CA MET A 588 20.17 78.03 -44.89
C MET A 588 21.39 78.96 -44.90
N GLY A 589 21.16 80.27 -44.94
CA GLY A 589 22.22 81.27 -44.88
C GLY A 589 23.10 81.18 -43.63
N GLU A 590 24.22 81.90 -43.66
CA GLU A 590 25.37 81.81 -42.73
C GLU A 590 25.01 82.01 -41.23
N GLY A 591 23.81 82.52 -40.92
CA GLY A 591 23.28 82.66 -39.54
C GLY A 591 22.38 81.53 -39.02
N TYR A 592 21.81 80.68 -39.89
CA TYR A 592 20.82 79.65 -39.53
C TYR A 592 21.27 78.21 -39.80
N ALA A 593 22.37 78.02 -40.56
CA ALA A 593 22.95 76.70 -40.81
C ALA A 593 23.30 75.93 -39.52
N LYS A 594 23.85 76.62 -38.51
CA LYS A 594 24.13 76.01 -37.21
C LYS A 594 22.87 75.53 -36.50
N LEU A 595 21.77 76.28 -36.58
CA LEU A 595 20.51 75.92 -35.94
C LEU A 595 19.85 74.70 -36.61
N ARG A 596 19.97 74.59 -37.94
CA ARG A 596 19.62 73.39 -38.70
C ARG A 596 20.42 72.18 -38.23
N ASP A 597 21.75 72.33 -38.15
CA ASP A 597 22.65 71.22 -37.79
C ASP A 597 22.42 70.77 -36.34
N ASP A 598 22.27 71.72 -35.41
CA ASP A 598 21.94 71.44 -33.99
C ASP A 598 20.56 70.76 -33.86
N PHE A 599 19.55 71.19 -34.62
CA PHE A 599 18.22 70.56 -34.66
C PHE A 599 18.28 69.12 -35.20
N ASN A 600 18.95 68.91 -36.33
CA ASN A 600 19.11 67.60 -36.94
C ASN A 600 19.90 66.64 -36.03
N ALA A 601 20.96 67.13 -35.37
CA ALA A 601 21.76 66.35 -34.42
C ALA A 601 20.99 66.00 -33.15
N ALA A 602 20.12 66.91 -32.66
CA ALA A 602 19.24 66.63 -31.52
C ALA A 602 18.20 65.55 -31.85
N LEU A 603 17.58 65.63 -33.02
CA LEU A 603 16.66 64.60 -33.52
C LEU A 603 17.35 63.25 -33.70
N GLU A 604 18.56 63.23 -34.22
CA GLU A 604 19.35 62.00 -34.38
C GLU A 604 19.66 61.34 -33.03
N LYS A 605 20.11 62.10 -32.03
CA LYS A 605 20.37 61.58 -30.68
C LYS A 605 19.09 61.08 -30.00
N LEU A 606 17.97 61.76 -30.20
CA LEU A 606 16.68 61.36 -29.66
C LEU A 606 16.18 60.08 -30.35
N GLU A 607 16.34 59.98 -31.67
CA GLU A 607 16.01 58.78 -32.46
C GLU A 607 16.86 57.56 -32.04
N ILE A 608 18.16 57.74 -31.78
CA ILE A 608 19.03 56.67 -31.25
C ILE A 608 18.57 56.24 -29.86
N SER A 609 18.30 57.19 -28.97
CA SER A 609 17.85 56.90 -27.59
C SER A 609 16.51 56.16 -27.56
N VAL A 610 15.54 56.60 -28.36
CA VAL A 610 14.21 55.96 -28.46
C VAL A 610 14.32 54.54 -29.04
N ARG A 611 15.17 54.33 -30.05
CA ARG A 611 15.45 52.99 -30.59
C ARG A 611 16.11 52.07 -29.55
N GLY A 612 17.10 52.57 -28.82
CA GLY A 612 17.78 51.83 -27.75
C GLY A 612 16.82 51.42 -26.62
N LEU A 613 15.96 52.34 -26.17
CA LEU A 613 14.91 52.02 -25.19
C LEU A 613 13.89 51.01 -25.72
N SER A 614 13.52 51.11 -27.00
CA SER A 614 12.57 50.18 -27.63
C SER A 614 13.15 48.76 -27.71
N ALA A 615 14.42 48.63 -28.11
CA ALA A 615 15.13 47.35 -28.15
C ALA A 615 15.28 46.74 -26.74
N ASN A 616 15.63 47.55 -25.74
CA ASN A 616 15.72 47.10 -24.34
C ASN A 616 14.36 46.65 -23.81
N GLY A 617 13.28 47.37 -24.11
CA GLY A 617 11.92 46.99 -23.73
C GLY A 617 11.51 45.64 -24.36
N GLN A 618 11.80 45.43 -25.64
CA GLN A 618 11.54 44.14 -26.32
C GLN A 618 12.35 43.00 -25.70
N SER A 619 13.62 43.24 -25.36
CA SER A 619 14.47 42.26 -24.67
C SER A 619 13.93 41.90 -23.28
N ILE A 620 13.55 42.90 -22.47
CA ILE A 620 12.96 42.69 -21.15
C ILE A 620 11.65 41.90 -21.25
N ALA A 621 10.79 42.19 -22.24
CA ALA A 621 9.56 41.44 -22.46
C ALA A 621 9.82 39.97 -22.83
N GLY A 622 10.85 39.71 -23.66
CA GLY A 622 11.30 38.37 -24.02
C GLY A 622 11.81 37.59 -22.80
N VAL A 623 12.80 38.13 -22.09
CA VAL A 623 13.39 37.52 -20.88
C VAL A 623 12.34 37.28 -19.80
N SER A 624 11.41 38.22 -19.60
CA SER A 624 10.32 38.05 -18.63
C SER A 624 9.37 36.89 -18.99
N THR A 625 9.15 36.68 -20.28
CA THR A 625 8.31 35.56 -20.76
C THR A 625 9.03 34.22 -20.54
N GLU A 626 10.34 34.17 -20.78
CA GLU A 626 11.17 32.99 -20.50
C GLU A 626 11.23 32.67 -19.00
N ILE A 627 11.47 33.67 -18.14
CA ILE A 627 11.47 33.48 -16.68
C ILE A 627 10.10 32.99 -16.18
N SER A 628 9.01 33.54 -16.73
CA SER A 628 7.66 33.11 -16.38
C SER A 628 7.39 31.65 -16.79
N ALA A 629 7.87 31.23 -17.96
CA ALA A 629 7.75 29.84 -18.41
C ALA A 629 8.60 28.88 -17.55
N ALA A 630 9.85 29.24 -17.28
CA ALA A 630 10.75 28.46 -16.43
C ALA A 630 10.24 28.34 -14.99
N SER A 631 9.70 29.43 -14.43
CA SER A 631 9.15 29.43 -13.07
C SER A 631 7.87 28.59 -12.97
N ARG A 632 7.02 28.58 -14.01
CA ARG A 632 5.86 27.68 -14.08
C ARG A 632 6.29 26.21 -14.10
N ASP A 633 7.26 25.84 -14.93
CA ASP A 633 7.82 24.47 -14.94
C ASP A 633 8.36 24.07 -13.55
N LEU A 634 9.09 24.99 -12.90
CA LEU A 634 9.67 24.73 -11.59
C LEU A 634 8.61 24.60 -10.50
N SER A 635 7.52 25.36 -10.57
CA SER A 635 6.35 25.22 -9.70
C SER A 635 5.67 23.86 -9.89
N GLU A 636 5.41 23.43 -11.14
CA GLU A 636 4.86 22.10 -11.43
C GLU A 636 5.78 20.96 -10.96
N ARG A 637 7.11 21.14 -11.07
CA ARG A 637 8.08 20.17 -10.55
C ARG A 637 8.07 20.12 -9.03
N SER A 638 7.95 21.25 -8.34
CA SER A 638 7.79 21.31 -6.89
C SER A 638 6.52 20.57 -6.45
N GLU A 639 5.39 20.75 -7.14
CA GLU A 639 4.15 20.01 -6.84
C GLU A 639 4.31 18.49 -7.02
N ARG A 640 4.90 18.02 -8.13
CA ARG A 640 5.19 16.59 -8.34
C ARG A 640 6.15 16.04 -7.29
N THR A 641 7.12 16.84 -6.87
CA THR A 641 8.08 16.47 -5.81
C THR A 641 7.37 16.35 -4.47
N ALA A 642 6.45 17.27 -4.14
CA ALA A 642 5.63 17.18 -2.93
C ALA A 642 4.75 15.92 -2.92
N GLN A 643 4.15 15.55 -4.06
CA GLN A 643 3.39 14.29 -4.17
C GLN A 643 4.28 13.05 -3.93
N THR A 644 5.49 13.06 -4.49
CA THR A 644 6.47 11.98 -4.29
C THR A 644 6.93 11.90 -2.84
N LEU A 645 7.14 13.06 -2.21
CA LEU A 645 7.53 13.17 -0.81
C LEU A 645 6.43 12.66 0.13
N ALA A 646 5.16 12.97 -0.15
CA ALA A 646 4.02 12.45 0.59
C ALA A 646 3.93 10.93 0.52
N GLY A 647 4.10 10.34 -0.67
CA GLY A 647 4.15 8.88 -0.83
C GLY A 647 5.32 8.23 -0.08
N THR A 648 6.48 8.87 -0.10
CA THR A 648 7.67 8.38 0.61
C THR A 648 7.50 8.51 2.13
N ALA A 649 6.90 9.59 2.62
CA ALA A 649 6.59 9.78 4.04
C ALA A 649 5.59 8.73 4.55
N ALA A 650 4.59 8.37 3.74
CA ALA A 650 3.67 7.28 4.06
C ALA A 650 4.41 5.93 4.15
N ALA A 651 5.31 5.63 3.21
CA ALA A 651 6.13 4.42 3.25
C ALA A 651 7.06 4.38 4.48
N VAL A 652 7.68 5.51 4.86
CA VAL A 652 8.51 5.64 6.06
C VAL A 652 7.68 5.44 7.34
N ASN A 653 6.48 5.98 7.42
CA ASN A 653 5.57 5.73 8.54
C ASN A 653 5.19 4.25 8.64
N GLN A 654 4.89 3.59 7.53
CA GLN A 654 4.58 2.17 7.51
C GLN A 654 5.79 1.32 7.94
N LEU A 655 6.99 1.67 7.50
CA LEU A 655 8.24 1.06 7.99
C LEU A 655 8.42 1.26 9.50
N SER A 656 8.11 2.45 10.02
CA SER A 656 8.20 2.75 11.45
C SER A 656 7.26 1.88 12.28
N VAL A 657 6.01 1.69 11.82
CA VAL A 657 5.05 0.76 12.43
C VAL A 657 5.59 -0.68 12.40
N SER A 658 6.11 -1.13 11.25
CA SER A 658 6.64 -2.49 11.09
C SER A 658 7.84 -2.77 11.99
N ILE A 659 8.76 -1.81 12.13
CA ILE A 659 9.95 -1.93 12.99
C ILE A 659 9.58 -1.89 14.46
N THR A 660 8.59 -1.08 14.85
CA THR A 660 8.05 -1.08 16.21
C THR A 660 7.40 -2.42 16.54
N GLY A 661 6.59 -2.97 15.62
CA GLY A 661 6.01 -4.30 15.76
C GLY A 661 7.08 -5.40 15.85
N THR A 662 8.15 -5.32 15.06
CA THR A 662 9.27 -6.26 15.11
C THR A 662 10.01 -6.20 16.45
N ALA A 663 10.22 -5.00 17.00
CA ALA A 663 10.84 -4.83 18.31
C ALA A 663 9.99 -5.45 19.43
N GLN A 664 8.67 -5.25 19.39
CA GLN A 664 7.74 -5.85 20.35
C GLN A 664 7.73 -7.38 20.24
N ALA A 665 7.55 -7.91 19.02
CA ALA A 665 7.55 -9.36 18.77
C ALA A 665 8.87 -10.02 19.20
N SER A 666 10.01 -9.35 19.00
CA SER A 666 11.31 -9.82 19.47
C SER A 666 11.38 -9.83 21.00
N GLY A 667 10.75 -8.86 21.68
CA GLY A 667 10.63 -8.83 23.13
C GLY A 667 9.79 -10.00 23.68
N GLU A 668 8.65 -10.28 23.06
CA GLU A 668 7.78 -11.41 23.42
C GLU A 668 8.47 -12.76 23.15
N ALA A 669 9.12 -12.91 21.99
CA ALA A 669 9.91 -14.08 21.64
C ALA A 669 11.07 -14.29 22.64
N SER A 670 11.77 -13.22 23.03
CA SER A 670 12.82 -13.28 24.06
C SER A 670 12.29 -13.81 25.40
N ALA A 671 11.10 -13.36 25.84
CA ALA A 671 10.47 -13.86 27.05
C ALA A 671 10.13 -15.36 26.96
N SER A 672 9.63 -15.81 25.81
CA SER A 672 9.33 -17.22 25.55
C SER A 672 10.59 -18.10 25.55
N VAL A 673 11.65 -17.65 24.88
CA VAL A 673 12.95 -18.32 24.87
C VAL A 673 13.54 -18.41 26.28
N GLU A 674 13.39 -17.37 27.09
CA GLU A 674 13.87 -17.38 28.49
C GLU A 674 13.06 -18.31 29.39
N ALA A 675 11.77 -18.54 29.11
CA ALA A 675 10.97 -19.57 29.75
C ALA A 675 11.43 -20.97 29.32
N ALA A 676 11.66 -21.19 28.03
CA ALA A 676 12.21 -22.44 27.51
C ALA A 676 13.59 -22.77 28.12
N ARG A 677 14.44 -21.75 28.31
CA ARG A 677 15.75 -21.89 28.96
C ARG A 677 15.63 -22.39 30.40
N ARG A 678 14.67 -21.85 31.15
CA ARG A 678 14.36 -22.30 32.53
C ARG A 678 13.88 -23.75 32.53
N ASN A 679 12.93 -24.08 31.67
CA ASN A 679 12.41 -25.46 31.56
C ASN A 679 13.50 -26.48 31.19
N ALA A 680 14.41 -26.11 30.28
CA ALA A 680 15.56 -26.96 29.94
C ALA A 680 16.50 -27.15 31.14
N THR A 681 16.76 -26.08 31.90
CA THR A 681 17.60 -26.13 33.11
C THR A 681 17.00 -27.05 34.18
N ASP A 682 15.68 -26.94 34.42
CA ASP A 682 14.97 -27.78 35.37
C ASP A 682 14.96 -29.25 34.91
N SER A 683 14.80 -29.47 33.60
CA SER A 683 14.84 -30.81 33.01
C SER A 683 16.22 -31.47 33.16
N ILE A 684 17.31 -30.71 33.05
CA ILE A 684 18.67 -31.21 33.32
C ILE A 684 18.79 -31.70 34.78
N ASP A 685 18.23 -30.98 35.75
CA ASP A 685 18.28 -31.39 37.16
C ASP A 685 17.48 -32.68 37.39
N VAL A 686 16.27 -32.78 36.82
CA VAL A 686 15.46 -34.00 36.90
C VAL A 686 16.19 -35.20 36.31
N VAL A 687 16.75 -35.06 35.09
CA VAL A 687 17.53 -36.12 34.44
C VAL A 687 18.76 -36.50 35.27
N LYS A 688 19.44 -35.54 35.89
CA LYS A 688 20.57 -35.80 36.78
C LYS A 688 20.18 -36.61 38.01
N ARG A 689 19.02 -36.32 38.61
CA ARG A 689 18.47 -37.10 39.74
C ARG A 689 18.07 -38.52 39.30
N THR A 690 17.44 -38.65 38.14
CA THR A 690 17.06 -39.95 37.56
C THR A 690 18.29 -40.82 37.27
N TYR A 691 19.35 -40.25 36.71
CA TYR A 691 20.62 -40.94 36.48
C TYR A 691 21.21 -41.48 37.79
N GLY A 692 21.25 -40.65 38.85
CA GLY A 692 21.74 -41.07 40.17
C GLY A 692 20.91 -42.20 40.78
N ALA A 693 19.58 -42.21 40.55
CA ALA A 693 18.72 -43.31 40.99
C ALA A 693 19.03 -44.62 40.25
N MET A 694 19.26 -44.57 38.93
CA MET A 694 19.66 -45.75 38.14
C MET A 694 21.02 -46.30 38.57
N GLU A 695 21.98 -45.43 38.86
CA GLU A 695 23.30 -45.82 39.38
C GLU A 695 23.19 -46.52 40.74
N ALA A 696 22.33 -46.02 41.65
CA ALA A 696 22.06 -46.67 42.93
C ALA A 696 21.41 -48.05 42.77
N ILE A 697 20.49 -48.21 41.80
CA ILE A 697 19.87 -49.51 41.48
C ILE A 697 20.91 -50.49 40.91
N LYS A 698 21.82 -50.01 40.04
CA LYS A 698 22.93 -50.82 39.49
C LYS A 698 23.84 -51.32 40.61
N GLU A 699 24.27 -50.45 41.52
CA GLU A 699 25.11 -50.82 42.66
C GLU A 699 24.42 -51.83 43.60
N SER A 700 23.11 -51.65 43.82
CA SER A 700 22.29 -52.58 44.61
C SER A 700 22.21 -53.95 43.95
N SER A 701 22.02 -54.01 42.64
CA SER A 701 21.94 -55.24 41.86
C SER A 701 23.28 -56.01 41.89
N GLU A 702 24.42 -55.33 41.79
CA GLU A 702 25.73 -55.95 41.95
C GLU A 702 25.96 -56.52 43.36
N LYS A 703 25.50 -55.81 44.41
CA LYS A 703 25.55 -56.31 45.79
C LYS A 703 24.74 -57.60 45.92
N ILE A 704 23.54 -57.63 45.33
CA ILE A 704 22.70 -58.82 45.31
C ILE A 704 23.38 -59.97 44.56
N SER A 705 23.97 -59.71 43.38
CA SER A 705 24.69 -60.72 42.59
C SER A 705 25.86 -61.35 43.38
N ARG A 706 26.63 -60.53 44.12
CA ARG A 706 27.68 -61.03 45.03
C ARG A 706 27.14 -61.92 46.15
N ILE A 707 25.98 -61.57 46.73
CA ILE A 707 25.33 -62.39 47.75
C ILE A 707 24.88 -63.73 47.16
N ILE A 708 24.33 -63.73 45.95
CA ILE A 708 23.91 -64.95 45.25
C ILE A 708 25.11 -65.86 44.94
N GLY A 709 26.22 -65.30 44.45
CA GLY A 709 27.46 -66.08 44.24
C GLY A 709 28.00 -66.70 45.54
N MET A 710 27.88 -65.99 46.67
CA MET A 710 28.21 -66.55 47.99
C MET A 710 27.27 -67.70 48.37
N ILE A 711 25.97 -67.57 48.10
CA ILE A 711 24.98 -68.65 48.35
C ILE A 711 25.30 -69.88 47.49
N GLU A 712 25.65 -69.71 46.22
CA GLU A 712 26.10 -70.81 45.34
C GLU A 712 27.36 -71.49 45.90
N ALA A 713 28.35 -70.71 46.34
CA ALA A 713 29.57 -71.25 46.95
C ALA A 713 29.28 -72.04 48.23
N ILE A 714 28.37 -71.54 49.08
CA ILE A 714 27.90 -72.24 50.29
C ILE A 714 27.19 -73.54 49.89
N ALA A 715 26.33 -73.52 48.88
CA ALA A 715 25.64 -74.70 48.38
C ALA A 715 26.66 -75.74 47.87
N GLN A 716 27.69 -75.34 47.13
CA GLN A 716 28.72 -76.24 46.63
C GLN A 716 29.61 -76.82 47.74
N GLN A 717 30.01 -76.02 48.73
CA GLN A 717 30.69 -76.51 49.93
C GLN A 717 29.82 -77.50 50.71
N THR A 718 28.53 -77.20 50.83
CA THR A 718 27.57 -78.08 51.52
C THR A 718 27.41 -79.41 50.77
N ASN A 719 27.39 -79.38 49.43
CA ASN A 719 27.37 -80.57 48.58
C ASN A 719 28.64 -81.43 48.75
N LEU A 720 29.83 -80.80 48.83
CA LEU A 720 31.10 -81.51 49.09
C LEU A 720 31.17 -82.10 50.51
N LEU A 721 30.74 -81.34 51.52
CA LEU A 721 30.64 -81.82 52.91
C LEU A 721 29.69 -83.01 53.02
N ALA A 722 28.54 -82.93 52.35
CA ALA A 722 27.56 -84.00 52.28
C ALA A 722 28.11 -85.24 51.55
N LEU A 723 28.86 -85.06 50.47
CA LEU A 723 29.54 -86.15 49.78
C LEU A 723 30.58 -86.84 50.68
N ASN A 724 31.44 -86.07 51.35
CA ASN A 724 32.42 -86.62 52.30
C ASN A 724 31.74 -87.37 53.45
N ALA A 725 30.65 -86.81 54.00
CA ALA A 725 29.85 -87.48 55.02
C ALA A 725 29.19 -88.76 54.50
N GLY A 726 28.75 -88.78 53.24
CA GLY A 726 28.20 -89.96 52.58
C GLY A 726 29.23 -91.07 52.37
N VAL A 727 30.45 -90.71 51.97
CA VAL A 727 31.58 -91.64 51.81
C VAL A 727 31.97 -92.26 53.15
N GLU A 728 32.11 -91.45 54.21
CA GLU A 728 32.49 -91.95 55.53
C GLU A 728 31.37 -92.78 56.18
N ALA A 729 30.10 -92.45 55.88
CA ALA A 729 28.95 -93.26 56.26
C ALA A 729 28.93 -94.62 55.54
N ALA A 730 29.31 -94.68 54.26
CA ALA A 730 29.46 -95.94 53.53
C ALA A 730 30.63 -96.78 54.09
N ARG A 731 31.72 -96.12 54.48
CA ARG A 731 32.89 -96.73 55.12
C ARG A 731 32.58 -97.36 56.48
N ALA A 732 31.64 -96.79 57.23
CA ALA A 732 31.15 -97.31 58.51
C ALA A 732 30.17 -98.50 58.39
N GLY A 733 29.85 -98.98 57.18
CA GLY A 733 29.04 -100.18 56.94
C GLY A 733 27.61 -100.07 57.47
N THR A 734 27.10 -101.12 58.13
CA THR A 734 25.70 -101.19 58.61
C THR A 734 25.35 -100.14 59.67
N VAL A 735 26.34 -99.66 60.43
CA VAL A 735 26.17 -98.61 61.46
C VAL A 735 26.01 -97.21 60.84
N GLY A 736 26.53 -97.00 59.62
CA GLY A 736 26.49 -95.73 58.90
C GLY A 736 25.25 -95.48 58.03
N LYS A 737 24.35 -96.47 57.85
CA LYS A 737 23.19 -96.36 56.94
C LYS A 737 22.31 -95.13 57.18
N GLY A 738 22.09 -94.75 58.44
CA GLY A 738 21.31 -93.54 58.77
C GLY A 738 22.02 -92.23 58.41
N PHE A 739 23.35 -92.17 58.56
CA PHE A 739 24.16 -91.03 58.14
C PHE A 739 24.25 -90.92 56.62
N ALA A 740 24.28 -92.04 55.90
CA ALA A 740 24.29 -92.06 54.44
C ALA A 740 23.02 -91.44 53.84
N VAL A 741 21.85 -91.71 54.45
CA VAL A 741 20.58 -91.10 54.01
C VAL A 741 20.57 -89.59 54.27
N VAL A 742 21.02 -89.14 55.44
CA VAL A 742 21.11 -87.70 55.76
C VAL A 742 22.10 -87.00 54.83
N ALA A 743 23.25 -87.62 54.56
CA ALA A 743 24.23 -87.11 53.60
C ALA A 743 23.63 -86.95 52.20
N SER A 744 22.86 -87.94 51.71
CA SER A 744 22.15 -87.85 50.43
C SER A 744 21.10 -86.72 50.41
N GLU A 745 20.37 -86.53 51.50
CA GLU A 745 19.34 -85.48 51.59
C GLU A 745 19.96 -84.08 51.64
N VAL A 746 21.04 -83.90 52.39
CA VAL A 746 21.81 -82.64 52.44
C VAL A 746 22.45 -82.35 51.08
N ARG A 747 22.94 -83.39 50.39
CA ARG A 747 23.47 -83.27 49.02
C ARG A 747 22.40 -82.81 48.04
N THR A 748 21.19 -83.36 48.12
CA THR A 748 20.04 -82.98 47.27
C THR A 748 19.58 -81.56 47.56
N LEU A 749 19.51 -81.16 48.84
CA LEU A 749 19.17 -79.80 49.24
C LEU A 749 20.22 -78.79 48.75
N ALA A 750 21.50 -79.13 48.87
CA ALA A 750 22.59 -78.33 48.36
C ALA A 750 22.52 -78.15 46.84
N HIS A 751 22.15 -79.20 46.09
CA HIS A 751 21.90 -79.09 44.64
C HIS A 751 20.76 -78.13 44.32
N ARG A 752 19.64 -78.23 45.03
CA ARG A 752 18.48 -77.35 44.81
C ARG A 752 18.75 -75.91 45.20
N SER A 753 19.49 -75.66 46.29
CA SER A 753 19.94 -74.31 46.64
C SER A 753 20.88 -73.74 45.59
N LYS A 754 21.72 -74.59 44.98
CA LYS A 754 22.55 -74.18 43.85
C LYS A 754 21.69 -73.77 42.65
N GLU A 755 20.76 -74.63 42.22
CA GLU A 755 19.87 -74.33 41.08
C GLU A 755 19.06 -73.03 41.30
N ALA A 756 18.45 -72.86 42.48
CA ALA A 756 17.72 -71.64 42.81
C ALA A 756 18.63 -70.40 42.83
N ALA A 757 19.86 -70.52 43.38
CA ALA A 757 20.82 -69.43 43.33
C ALA A 757 21.20 -69.08 41.89
N THR A 758 21.39 -70.06 41.01
CA THR A 758 21.67 -69.85 39.59
C THR A 758 20.50 -69.16 38.87
N GLU A 759 19.26 -69.52 39.19
CA GLU A 759 18.07 -68.93 38.57
C GLU A 759 17.85 -67.47 39.02
N ILE A 760 18.05 -67.16 40.31
CA ILE A 760 18.01 -65.78 40.80
C ILE A 760 19.19 -64.98 40.24
N ALA A 761 20.37 -65.58 40.09
CA ALA A 761 21.51 -64.93 39.46
C ALA A 761 21.15 -64.46 38.04
N ALA A 762 20.46 -65.31 37.26
CA ALA A 762 20.03 -64.96 35.92
C ALA A 762 19.03 -63.78 35.90
N LEU A 763 18.04 -63.77 36.79
CA LEU A 763 17.07 -62.65 36.90
C LEU A 763 17.73 -61.34 37.34
N VAL A 764 18.71 -61.40 38.25
CA VAL A 764 19.45 -60.23 38.71
C VAL A 764 20.38 -59.71 37.61
N ASP A 765 20.99 -60.60 36.82
CA ASP A 765 21.76 -60.22 35.63
C ASP A 765 20.87 -59.52 34.59
N GLU A 766 19.68 -60.06 34.31
CA GLU A 766 18.71 -59.44 33.40
C GLU A 766 18.25 -58.06 33.90
N ALA A 767 17.92 -57.94 35.19
CA ALA A 767 17.59 -56.66 35.80
C ALA A 767 18.76 -55.67 35.71
N GLY A 768 20.00 -56.14 35.92
CA GLY A 768 21.21 -55.34 35.76
C GLY A 768 21.38 -54.81 34.33
N GLN A 769 21.14 -55.65 33.32
CA GLN A 769 21.17 -55.25 31.90
C GLN A 769 20.10 -54.21 31.57
N ASN A 770 18.88 -54.37 32.08
CA ASN A 770 17.80 -53.41 31.88
C ASN A 770 18.10 -52.04 32.54
N VAL A 771 18.70 -52.05 33.72
CA VAL A 771 19.13 -50.82 34.41
C VAL A 771 20.27 -50.14 33.66
N GLU A 772 21.20 -50.91 33.11
CA GLU A 772 22.30 -50.38 32.28
C GLU A 772 21.76 -49.74 31.00
N LEU A 773 20.82 -50.39 30.31
CA LEU A 773 20.13 -49.81 29.15
C LEU A 773 19.36 -48.53 29.53
N GLY A 774 18.66 -48.53 30.67
CA GLY A 774 17.96 -47.35 31.18
C GLY A 774 18.89 -46.18 31.50
N ALA A 775 20.05 -46.45 32.11
CA ALA A 775 21.07 -45.44 32.37
C ALA A 775 21.62 -44.83 31.07
N ASP A 776 21.85 -45.67 30.04
CA ASP A 776 22.30 -45.22 28.72
C ASP A 776 21.27 -44.30 28.03
N LEU A 777 19.98 -44.65 28.08
CA LEU A 777 18.91 -43.82 27.53
C LEU A 777 18.76 -42.48 28.27
N VAL A 778 18.94 -42.48 29.60
CA VAL A 778 18.93 -41.26 30.41
C VAL A 778 20.13 -40.37 30.09
N GLU A 779 21.32 -40.94 29.83
CA GLU A 779 22.50 -40.18 29.41
C GLU A 779 22.33 -39.57 28.01
N GLN A 780 21.74 -40.33 27.06
CA GLN A 780 21.38 -39.78 25.74
C GLN A 780 20.38 -38.63 25.85
N THR A 781 19.38 -38.77 26.74
CA THR A 781 18.41 -37.71 27.02
C THR A 781 19.08 -36.47 27.63
N ARG A 782 20.04 -36.65 28.54
CA ARG A 782 20.84 -35.56 29.10
C ARG A 782 21.58 -34.81 27.99
N ALA A 783 22.24 -35.52 27.07
CA ALA A 783 22.97 -34.91 25.97
C ALA A 783 22.05 -34.08 25.06
N ALA A 784 20.90 -34.65 24.66
CA ALA A 784 19.92 -33.96 23.81
C ALA A 784 19.36 -32.68 24.47
N ILE A 785 19.05 -32.73 25.77
CA ILE A 785 18.61 -31.53 26.51
C ILE A 785 19.73 -30.49 26.62
N GLY A 786 20.99 -30.93 26.72
CA GLY A 786 22.17 -30.06 26.64
C GLY A 786 22.24 -29.29 25.32
N GLU A 787 22.09 -29.96 24.19
CA GLU A 787 22.06 -29.34 22.85
C GLU A 787 20.89 -28.37 22.67
N ILE A 788 19.71 -28.72 23.20
CA ILE A 788 18.54 -27.83 23.23
C ILE A 788 18.86 -26.58 24.05
N SER A 789 19.51 -26.72 25.21
CA SER A 789 19.88 -25.60 26.07
C SER A 789 20.82 -24.62 25.36
N GLU A 790 21.83 -25.11 24.64
CA GLU A 790 22.72 -24.27 23.81
C GLU A 790 21.95 -23.57 22.68
N SER A 791 21.04 -24.29 22.01
CA SER A 791 20.23 -23.73 20.92
C SER A 791 19.31 -22.61 21.41
N VAL A 792 18.67 -22.79 22.57
CA VAL A 792 17.83 -21.79 23.23
C VAL A 792 18.66 -20.58 23.66
N ALA A 793 19.88 -20.78 24.17
CA ALA A 793 20.77 -19.68 24.51
C ALA A 793 21.18 -18.85 23.28
N SER A 794 21.44 -19.51 22.15
CA SER A 794 21.73 -18.83 20.88
C SER A 794 20.52 -18.05 20.37
N ALA A 795 19.32 -18.61 20.46
CA ALA A 795 18.09 -17.93 20.09
C ALA A 795 17.85 -16.66 20.94
N ALA A 796 18.16 -16.72 22.25
CA ALA A 796 18.03 -15.58 23.15
C ALA A 796 18.96 -14.42 22.75
N ASP A 797 20.20 -14.75 22.37
CA ASP A 797 21.17 -13.75 21.91
C ASP A 797 20.75 -13.12 20.58
N LEU A 798 20.25 -13.91 19.63
CA LEU A 798 19.69 -13.41 18.37
C LEU A 798 18.51 -12.45 18.61
N MET A 799 17.56 -12.82 19.48
CA MET A 799 16.43 -11.95 19.81
C MET A 799 16.88 -10.63 20.42
N LYS A 800 17.90 -10.66 21.28
CA LYS A 800 18.52 -9.45 21.84
C LYS A 800 19.14 -8.57 20.75
N THR A 801 19.88 -9.16 19.81
CA THR A 801 20.46 -8.42 18.68
C THR A 801 19.39 -7.78 17.80
N ILE A 802 18.30 -8.51 17.49
CA ILE A 802 17.20 -7.97 16.67
C ILE A 802 16.49 -6.83 17.39
N SER A 803 16.21 -6.98 18.69
CA SER A 803 15.59 -5.91 19.49
C SER A 803 16.43 -4.65 19.50
N GLN A 804 17.75 -4.78 19.67
CA GLN A 804 18.68 -3.65 19.64
C GLN A 804 18.75 -3.00 18.25
N ALA A 805 18.87 -3.79 17.18
CA ALA A 805 18.87 -3.29 15.81
C ALA A 805 17.55 -2.57 15.45
N SER A 806 16.41 -3.11 15.91
CA SER A 806 15.10 -2.50 15.70
C SER A 806 14.98 -1.16 16.43
N SER A 807 15.53 -1.05 17.64
CA SER A 807 15.58 0.21 18.38
C SER A 807 16.45 1.26 17.69
N GLU A 808 17.60 0.88 17.15
CA GLU A 808 18.47 1.78 16.37
C GLU A 808 17.79 2.24 15.08
N GLN A 809 17.16 1.31 14.34
CA GLN A 809 16.41 1.62 13.12
C GLN A 809 15.23 2.56 13.39
N SER A 810 14.52 2.39 14.51
CA SER A 810 13.44 3.29 14.91
C SER A 810 13.95 4.72 15.13
N GLY A 811 15.12 4.87 15.76
CA GLY A 811 15.81 6.16 15.88
C GLY A 811 16.16 6.77 14.53
N SER A 812 16.76 6.00 13.62
CA SER A 812 17.07 6.48 12.27
C SER A 812 15.82 6.88 11.47
N LEU A 813 14.71 6.17 11.65
CA LEU A 813 13.44 6.53 11.00
C LEU A 813 12.86 7.83 11.55
N GLN A 814 13.02 8.14 12.83
CA GLN A 814 12.64 9.45 13.38
C GLN A 814 13.45 10.59 12.77
N GLU A 815 14.76 10.39 12.54
CA GLU A 815 15.61 11.36 11.85
C GLU A 815 15.18 11.55 10.40
N ILE A 816 14.91 10.46 9.68
CA ILE A 816 14.38 10.50 8.31
C ILE A 816 13.06 11.26 8.28
N ASN A 817 12.12 10.95 9.17
CA ASN A 817 10.82 11.61 9.21
C ASN A 817 10.96 13.13 9.45
N SER A 818 11.89 13.54 10.31
CA SER A 818 12.23 14.94 10.53
C SER A 818 12.84 15.61 9.29
N ALA A 819 13.73 14.90 8.58
CA ALA A 819 14.29 15.38 7.32
C ALA A 819 13.23 15.54 6.22
N MET A 820 12.28 14.61 6.14
CA MET A 820 11.15 14.66 5.20
C MET A 820 10.25 15.87 5.49
N ALA A 821 9.94 16.14 6.76
CA ALA A 821 9.17 17.33 7.13
C ALA A 821 9.87 18.64 6.70
N ASN A 822 11.22 18.70 6.82
CA ASN A 822 11.99 19.85 6.34
C ASN A 822 11.97 19.97 4.81
N LEU A 823 12.03 18.85 4.08
CA LEU A 823 11.93 18.84 2.62
C LEU A 823 10.53 19.26 2.15
N ASP A 824 9.49 18.88 2.87
CA ASP A 824 8.10 19.23 2.54
C ASP A 824 7.88 20.74 2.66
N ASP A 825 8.34 21.33 3.76
CA ASP A 825 8.31 22.77 3.99
C ASP A 825 9.16 23.53 2.94
N ALA A 826 10.37 23.05 2.63
CA ALA A 826 11.20 23.65 1.58
C ALA A 826 10.54 23.57 0.19
N THR A 827 9.90 22.45 -0.14
CA THR A 827 9.22 22.24 -1.43
C THR A 827 7.99 23.14 -1.55
N THR A 828 7.20 23.26 -0.47
CA THR A 828 6.04 24.16 -0.41
C THR A 828 6.46 25.62 -0.54
N ARG A 829 7.53 26.02 0.15
CA ARG A 829 8.11 27.37 0.01
C ARG A 829 8.63 27.65 -1.40
N ASN A 830 9.25 26.67 -2.05
CA ASN A 830 9.70 26.80 -3.43
C ASN A 830 8.53 26.99 -4.40
N ALA A 831 7.45 26.23 -4.25
CA ALA A 831 6.26 26.39 -5.09
C ALA A 831 5.69 27.82 -5.00
N GLY A 832 5.54 28.35 -3.77
CA GLY A 832 5.07 29.72 -3.56
C GLY A 832 6.04 30.79 -4.07
N LEU A 833 7.35 30.58 -3.91
CA LEU A 833 8.37 31.48 -4.45
C LEU A 833 8.32 31.56 -5.98
N PHE A 834 8.13 30.43 -6.67
CA PHE A 834 8.02 30.42 -8.12
C PHE A 834 6.71 31.00 -8.66
N GLU A 835 5.61 30.92 -7.90
CA GLU A 835 4.39 31.69 -8.19
C GLU A 835 4.65 33.20 -8.10
N GLU A 836 5.36 33.66 -7.06
CA GLU A 836 5.72 35.08 -6.90
C GLU A 836 6.63 35.57 -8.03
N VAL A 837 7.63 34.77 -8.44
CA VAL A 837 8.51 35.07 -9.57
C VAL A 837 7.72 35.10 -10.89
N THR A 838 6.76 34.19 -11.08
CA THR A 838 5.87 34.17 -12.25
C THR A 838 5.03 35.44 -12.32
N SER A 839 4.42 35.85 -11.20
CA SER A 839 3.65 37.08 -11.08
C SER A 839 4.49 38.33 -11.36
N SER A 840 5.69 38.40 -10.77
CA SER A 840 6.64 39.50 -10.95
C SER A 840 7.09 39.62 -12.42
N SER A 841 7.39 38.49 -13.06
CA SER A 841 7.77 38.44 -14.48
C SER A 841 6.62 38.87 -15.40
N HIS A 842 5.39 38.49 -15.08
CA HIS A 842 4.22 38.95 -15.82
C HIS A 842 4.02 40.47 -15.68
N GLY A 843 4.25 41.02 -14.49
CA GLY A 843 4.28 42.47 -14.26
C GLY A 843 5.35 43.18 -15.08
N LEU A 844 6.57 42.64 -15.11
CA LEU A 844 7.70 43.19 -15.87
C LEU A 844 7.44 43.16 -17.39
N SER A 845 6.82 42.08 -17.89
CA SER A 845 6.39 41.96 -19.29
C SER A 845 5.33 43.01 -19.65
N LYS A 846 4.35 43.26 -18.78
CA LYS A 846 3.35 44.33 -18.97
C LYS A 846 3.98 45.72 -19.00
N GLU A 847 4.90 46.00 -18.08
CA GLU A 847 5.60 47.30 -18.03
C GLU A 847 6.45 47.52 -19.28
N ALA A 848 7.14 46.47 -19.75
CA ALA A 848 7.90 46.49 -21.00
C ALA A 848 7.02 46.69 -22.24
N GLN A 849 5.84 46.06 -22.29
CA GLN A 849 4.84 46.28 -23.35
C GLN A 849 4.25 47.70 -23.31
N ALA A 850 3.97 48.24 -22.12
CA ALA A 850 3.51 49.62 -21.95
C ALA A 850 4.57 50.62 -22.41
N MET A 851 5.84 50.38 -22.07
CA MET A 851 6.99 51.16 -22.55
C MET A 851 7.10 51.08 -24.08
N ALA A 852 6.98 49.89 -24.67
CA ALA A 852 6.99 49.72 -26.13
C ALA A 852 5.82 50.46 -26.81
N GLY A 853 4.63 50.44 -26.21
CA GLY A 853 3.46 51.19 -26.68
C GLY A 853 3.66 52.71 -26.62
N ALA A 854 4.23 53.22 -25.52
CA ALA A 854 4.55 54.64 -25.36
C ALA A 854 5.63 55.10 -26.36
N LEU A 855 6.66 54.28 -26.60
CA LEU A 855 7.70 54.56 -27.59
C LEU A 855 7.20 54.43 -29.03
N GLY A 856 6.18 53.59 -29.28
CA GLY A 856 5.53 53.43 -30.58
C GLY A 856 4.80 54.69 -31.09
N ALA A 857 4.57 55.69 -30.23
CA ALA A 857 4.11 57.02 -30.64
C ALA A 857 5.18 57.80 -31.44
N PHE A 858 6.45 57.42 -31.32
CA PHE A 858 7.55 58.03 -32.05
C PHE A 858 7.89 57.23 -33.33
N ARG A 859 7.91 57.89 -34.47
CA ARG A 859 8.34 57.32 -35.75
C ARG A 859 9.85 57.44 -35.85
N THR A 860 10.52 56.30 -36.00
CA THR A 860 11.98 56.20 -36.22
C THR A 860 12.24 55.50 -37.55
N ASN A 861 13.42 55.72 -38.16
CA ASN A 861 13.80 54.95 -39.34
C ASN A 861 14.11 53.52 -38.89
N ALA A 862 13.51 52.54 -39.57
CA ALA A 862 13.85 51.13 -39.40
C ALA A 862 15.26 50.86 -39.96
N GLY A 863 16.28 51.25 -39.19
CA GLY A 863 17.66 50.84 -39.40
C GLY A 863 17.82 49.40 -38.92
N ALA A 864 18.50 48.57 -39.70
CA ALA A 864 18.81 47.18 -39.38
C ALA A 864 19.38 47.04 -37.95
N PRO A 865 19.06 45.96 -37.23
CA PRO A 865 19.56 45.74 -35.88
C PRO A 865 21.09 45.77 -35.91
N GLU A 866 21.68 46.72 -35.20
CA GLU A 866 23.11 46.72 -34.93
C GLU A 866 23.39 45.48 -34.09
N GLN A 867 24.31 44.65 -34.59
CA GLN A 867 24.63 43.33 -34.08
C GLN A 867 24.78 43.34 -32.56
N ALA A 868 24.06 42.40 -31.96
CA ALA A 868 24.09 42.05 -30.56
C ALA A 868 25.52 41.99 -30.02
N TRP A 869 25.65 42.38 -28.75
CA TRP A 869 26.83 42.11 -27.95
C TRP A 869 27.29 40.67 -28.15
N ASP A 870 28.54 40.59 -28.58
CA ASP A 870 29.32 39.39 -28.80
C ASP A 870 29.38 38.56 -27.51
N ASP A 871 29.43 37.25 -27.71
CA ASP A 871 29.54 36.20 -26.71
C ASP A 871 30.53 36.55 -25.57
N ALA A 872 30.00 36.83 -24.39
CA ALA A 872 30.75 36.70 -23.14
C ALA A 872 29.85 36.09 -22.09
N GLU A 873 30.22 34.87 -21.68
CA GLU A 873 29.65 34.08 -20.59
C GLU A 873 28.31 33.38 -20.90
N ARG A 874 28.37 32.41 -21.81
CA ARG A 874 27.70 31.13 -21.52
C ARG A 874 28.32 30.58 -20.23
N PRO A 875 27.57 30.37 -19.14
CA PRO A 875 28.01 29.43 -18.13
C PRO A 875 28.11 28.09 -18.85
N GLU A 876 29.24 27.41 -18.69
CA GLU A 876 29.43 26.05 -19.18
C GLU A 876 28.21 25.21 -18.77
N GLU A 877 27.73 24.37 -19.69
CA GLU A 877 26.80 23.28 -19.40
C GLU A 877 27.47 22.34 -18.38
N ASP A 878 27.46 22.72 -17.12
CA ASP A 878 27.80 21.82 -16.04
C ASP A 878 26.61 20.88 -15.86
N ASP A 879 26.92 19.63 -16.21
CA ASP A 879 26.11 18.44 -16.15
C ASP A 879 25.57 18.22 -14.73
N TRP A 880 24.43 18.85 -14.40
CA TRP A 880 23.72 18.61 -13.14
C TRP A 880 23.07 17.22 -13.08
N ARG A 881 23.31 16.32 -14.05
CA ARG A 881 22.77 14.95 -14.05
C ARG A 881 23.59 13.95 -13.23
N LEU A 882 24.60 14.37 -12.49
CA LEU A 882 25.34 13.48 -11.60
C LEU A 882 25.47 14.04 -10.19
N GLN A 883 24.42 13.81 -9.39
CA GLN A 883 24.55 13.28 -8.03
C GLN A 883 23.16 12.92 -7.48
N ALA A 884 22.85 11.64 -7.60
CA ALA A 884 21.89 10.91 -6.78
C ALA A 884 22.57 10.45 -5.48
#